data_AF-A0A3D3ST16-F1
#
_entry.id   AF-A0A3D3ST16-F1
#
_cell.length_a   1.000
_cell.length_b   1.000
_cell.length_c   1.000
_cell.angle_alpha   90.00
_cell.angle_beta   90.00
_cell.angle_gamma   90.00
#
_symmetry.space_group_name_H-M   'P 1'
#
loop_
_entity.id
_entity.type
_entity.pdbx_description
1 polymer ?
#
loop_
_entity_poly.entity_id
_entity_poly.type
_entity_poly.pdbx_seq_one_letter_code
_entity_poly.pdbx_strand_id
1 'polypeptide(L)'
;MNWFFEDSGQLKVARQVSEAPASLQLELGSGRRLKVKRAQCLLAFSEPDLEGFFQQAQGKANELDADFLWQCAPAEEFAFQDFAKDVFGSEGGSALDQASLLLALHAAPVYFQRKGKGLFRAMPEESLKAALAGIERRRLAAERQAQMKQQLLDGQLPEALEALGLDLLIRPDKQSVEYKALEQAAFECQVSLEQLALQRGLLPSAYSLHRARFMAQGLHHAANDAPANSQQAIADCRGRRDDLLASLPLASSPAYSLDDAATTEVDDALSYEALPSGGFRVGVHIAAPGLAIEPGSLLGQWARERASTVYFPGEKLTMLPAEVIDLYSLNEGRENPCLSLYLEFDDQGQRTGVTTRIEKVFIAKNLRHDPWPDLLQQWSGLAPLLEQASRLRAQREQVRGRPEPTGRVDFSVQVQWDEKLESATAKQLGQGQPEIRLRPRDNEIDRLVSEWMIATNVAWGETLALAHLPGIYRCQSMGRVRMQTGPGPHQGMGVSHYAWSTSPLRRFSDLMNQWQVLAALGHRRPAYKPNDTELFADLAHFEACYDRYGEFQNQMERYWSLRWLGMEQGLATESWAAAQRPVAAEPLIEDGRLGREGLVRLARLPLTCRVPSWSHLPAGTEVTLEVIGADALSCELEVRGLQAQTPDTPLQLAVLGSPIAHSRSPAIHAAFAQELGLAVSYTAIDTPSSELRARLQALHSQGYAGLNLTVPLKEEVYALALTEGWPMSERAQKAQAINTLIRDSSGWRADNTDGLGLVRDLLRHLQVENLAGHRMLLIGAGGAARGVVLPLLQAGLDQLVIANRSPEKAHALVDTFTKAYLTAGNGEAAQLNIAGRAVDAPVPVLHALSLEALAQPLAIDPPTLVVNASASSLQQAVLTLHPSLFEQTRLALDMMYGPAAEHFLGLAQSAGVGLTLDGLGMLVEQAAVAFELWTGESPSTEPVLTLFKSQAPQ
;
A
#
# COMPACT_ATOMS: atom_id res chain seq x y z
N MET A 1 -81.24 -26.15 -3.72
CA MET A 1 -80.75 -24.95 -3.03
C MET A 1 -79.27 -24.83 -3.31
N ASN A 2 -78.83 -23.65 -3.72
CA ASN A 2 -77.45 -23.33 -4.06
C ASN A 2 -76.90 -22.32 -3.05
N TRP A 3 -75.58 -22.26 -2.91
CA TRP A 3 -74.90 -21.46 -1.89
C TRP A 3 -73.77 -20.65 -2.50
N PHE A 4 -73.75 -19.36 -2.16
CA PHE A 4 -72.61 -18.47 -2.25
C PHE A 4 -71.82 -18.60 -0.94
N PHE A 5 -70.53 -18.90 -1.02
CA PHE A 5 -69.73 -19.24 0.15
C PHE A 5 -68.29 -18.76 0.02
N GLU A 6 -67.61 -18.62 1.16
CA GLU A 6 -66.20 -18.23 1.22
C GLU A 6 -65.30 -19.41 1.57
N ASP A 7 -64.32 -19.66 0.70
CA ASP A 7 -63.30 -20.69 0.86
C ASP A 7 -61.91 -20.10 0.60
N SER A 8 -61.05 -20.17 1.63
CA SER A 8 -59.67 -19.66 1.58
C SER A 8 -59.55 -18.20 1.12
N GLY A 9 -60.49 -17.33 1.54
CA GLY A 9 -60.51 -15.90 1.20
C GLY A 9 -61.12 -15.56 -0.17
N GLN A 10 -61.57 -16.57 -0.93
CA GLN A 10 -62.24 -16.41 -2.22
C GLN A 10 -63.73 -16.72 -2.11
N LEU A 11 -64.55 -15.92 -2.80
CA LEU A 11 -65.99 -16.12 -2.91
C LEU A 11 -66.30 -17.07 -4.07
N LYS A 12 -67.14 -18.08 -3.82
CA LYS A 12 -67.47 -19.16 -4.77
C LYS A 12 -68.96 -19.50 -4.68
N VAL A 13 -69.45 -20.21 -5.69
CA VAL A 13 -70.83 -20.75 -5.75
C VAL A 13 -70.83 -22.26 -5.89
N ALA A 14 -71.79 -22.93 -5.24
CA ALA A 14 -71.93 -24.37 -5.31
C ALA A 14 -73.36 -24.84 -5.03
N ARG A 15 -73.71 -26.02 -5.52
CA ARG A 15 -75.00 -26.68 -5.25
C ARG A 15 -74.93 -27.50 -3.96
N GLN A 16 -75.96 -27.44 -3.11
CA GLN A 16 -76.05 -28.29 -1.92
C GLN A 16 -76.35 -29.75 -2.30
N VAL A 17 -75.53 -30.67 -1.80
CA VAL A 17 -75.68 -32.13 -1.95
C VAL A 17 -76.28 -32.76 -0.70
N SER A 18 -75.75 -32.42 0.47
CA SER A 18 -76.21 -32.94 1.77
C SER A 18 -75.95 -31.92 2.89
N GLU A 19 -76.65 -32.07 4.02
CA GLU A 19 -76.54 -31.19 5.19
C GLU A 19 -76.22 -31.98 6.45
N ALA A 20 -75.31 -31.44 7.26
CA ALA A 20 -75.02 -31.89 8.62
C ALA A 20 -75.08 -30.69 9.59
N PRO A 21 -75.25 -30.89 10.91
CA PRO A 21 -75.53 -29.81 11.86
C PRO A 21 -74.55 -28.63 11.83
N ALA A 22 -73.25 -28.87 11.55
CA ALA A 22 -72.21 -27.85 11.52
C ALA A 22 -71.59 -27.57 10.14
N SER A 23 -72.03 -28.27 9.08
CA SER A 23 -71.40 -28.19 7.75
C SER A 23 -72.33 -28.64 6.63
N LEU A 24 -72.15 -28.06 5.45
CA LEU A 24 -72.81 -28.48 4.21
C LEU A 24 -71.83 -29.22 3.30
N GLN A 25 -72.33 -30.23 2.58
CA GLN A 25 -71.61 -30.82 1.46
C GLN A 25 -72.08 -30.14 0.18
N LEU A 26 -71.16 -29.43 -0.46
CA LEU A 26 -71.41 -28.60 -1.64
C LEU A 26 -70.71 -29.16 -2.87
N GLU A 27 -71.33 -29.09 -4.04
CA GLU A 27 -70.77 -29.50 -5.34
C GLU A 27 -70.57 -28.27 -6.24
N LEU A 28 -69.33 -28.04 -6.66
CA LEU A 28 -68.98 -26.95 -7.59
C LEU A 28 -69.50 -27.26 -9.00
N GLY A 29 -69.57 -26.24 -9.87
CA GLY A 29 -69.90 -26.42 -11.30
C GLY A 29 -68.97 -27.40 -12.05
N SER A 30 -67.76 -27.64 -11.53
CA SER A 30 -66.81 -28.64 -12.03
C SER A 30 -67.10 -30.08 -11.60
N GLY A 31 -68.16 -30.34 -10.82
CA GLY A 31 -68.50 -31.64 -10.24
C GLY A 31 -67.73 -32.01 -8.97
N ARG A 32 -66.78 -31.18 -8.53
CA ARG A 32 -66.00 -31.39 -7.30
C ARG A 32 -66.85 -31.15 -6.06
N ARG A 33 -66.85 -32.11 -5.12
CA ARG A 33 -67.54 -32.00 -3.82
C ARG A 33 -66.60 -31.52 -2.71
N LEU A 34 -67.11 -30.62 -1.88
CA LEU A 34 -66.41 -29.99 -0.76
C LEU A 34 -67.28 -30.02 0.49
N LYS A 35 -66.67 -30.24 1.65
CA LYS A 35 -67.35 -30.07 2.94
C LYS A 35 -67.03 -28.68 3.48
N VAL A 36 -68.04 -27.81 3.56
CA VAL A 36 -67.91 -26.40 3.93
C VAL A 36 -68.60 -26.17 5.26
N LYS A 37 -67.96 -25.45 6.20
CA LYS A 37 -68.59 -25.15 7.50
C LYS A 37 -69.80 -24.24 7.25
N ARG A 38 -70.86 -24.39 8.04
CA ARG A 38 -72.09 -23.58 7.83
C ARG A 38 -71.81 -22.07 7.92
N ALA A 39 -70.89 -21.64 8.78
CA ALA A 39 -70.44 -20.25 8.89
C ALA A 39 -69.66 -19.70 7.66
N GLN A 40 -69.33 -20.54 6.68
CA GLN A 40 -68.74 -20.12 5.39
C GLN A 40 -69.78 -19.96 4.29
N CYS A 41 -70.99 -20.46 4.50
CA CYS A 41 -72.08 -20.38 3.53
C CYS A 41 -72.81 -19.05 3.77
N LEU A 42 -72.54 -18.08 2.90
CA LEU A 42 -72.87 -16.67 3.11
C LEU A 42 -74.26 -16.31 2.59
N LEU A 43 -74.71 -16.90 1.48
CA LEU A 43 -76.01 -16.60 0.89
C LEU A 43 -76.57 -17.83 0.18
N ALA A 44 -77.86 -18.12 0.35
CA ALA A 44 -78.53 -19.17 -0.39
C ALA A 44 -79.32 -18.60 -1.57
N PHE A 45 -79.34 -19.32 -2.69
CA PHE A 45 -80.03 -18.92 -3.92
C PHE A 45 -80.64 -20.13 -4.65
N SER A 46 -81.52 -19.88 -5.63
CA SER A 46 -82.38 -20.92 -6.23
C SER A 46 -82.14 -21.14 -7.74
N GLU A 47 -81.40 -20.23 -8.37
CA GLU A 47 -81.06 -20.22 -9.79
C GLU A 47 -80.22 -21.46 -10.14
N PRO A 48 -80.63 -22.28 -11.12
CA PRO A 48 -79.99 -23.57 -11.40
C PRO A 48 -78.59 -23.43 -12.03
N ASP A 49 -78.33 -22.33 -12.73
CA ASP A 49 -77.04 -22.03 -13.36
C ASP A 49 -76.11 -21.30 -12.38
N LEU A 50 -75.15 -22.04 -11.81
CA LEU A 50 -74.19 -21.51 -10.84
C LEU A 50 -73.23 -20.50 -11.47
N GLU A 51 -72.68 -20.83 -12.64
CA GLU A 51 -71.64 -20.01 -13.28
C GLU A 51 -72.25 -18.74 -13.85
N GLY A 52 -73.42 -18.85 -14.50
CA GLY A 52 -74.18 -17.69 -14.95
C GLY A 52 -74.57 -16.76 -13.80
N PHE A 53 -75.01 -17.30 -12.66
CA PHE A 53 -75.32 -16.50 -11.46
C PHE A 53 -74.09 -15.74 -10.96
N PHE A 54 -72.93 -16.40 -10.84
CA PHE A 54 -71.70 -15.76 -10.37
C PHE A 54 -71.20 -14.67 -11.33
N GLN A 55 -71.25 -14.92 -12.65
CA GLN A 55 -70.89 -13.92 -13.66
C GLN A 55 -71.83 -12.71 -13.64
N GLN A 56 -73.14 -12.93 -13.51
CA GLN A 56 -74.11 -11.84 -13.37
C GLN A 56 -73.89 -11.04 -12.09
N ALA A 57 -73.60 -11.72 -10.97
CA ALA A 57 -73.30 -11.06 -9.70
C ALA A 57 -72.01 -10.21 -9.80
N GLN A 58 -70.98 -10.71 -10.50
CA GLN A 58 -69.74 -9.99 -10.74
C GLN A 58 -69.93 -8.79 -11.68
N GLY A 59 -70.72 -8.95 -12.76
CA GLY A 59 -71.07 -7.86 -13.66
C GLY A 59 -71.78 -6.73 -12.92
N LYS A 60 -72.79 -7.08 -12.12
CA LYS A 60 -73.52 -6.13 -11.28
C LYS A 60 -72.66 -5.52 -10.17
N ALA A 61 -71.72 -6.28 -9.59
CA ALA A 61 -70.80 -5.76 -8.59
C ALA A 61 -69.90 -4.64 -9.14
N ASN A 62 -69.51 -4.73 -10.42
CA ASN A 62 -68.70 -3.70 -11.09
C ASN A 62 -69.49 -2.41 -11.37
N GLU A 63 -70.82 -2.45 -11.34
CA GLU A 63 -71.69 -1.28 -11.47
C GLU A 63 -71.91 -0.54 -10.14
N LEU A 64 -71.58 -1.18 -9.01
CA LEU A 64 -71.70 -0.58 -7.68
C LEU A 64 -70.49 0.32 -7.38
N ASP A 65 -70.75 1.61 -7.13
CA ASP A 65 -69.73 2.57 -6.73
C ASP A 65 -69.31 2.34 -5.26
N ALA A 66 -68.05 1.96 -5.06
CA ALA A 66 -67.49 1.70 -3.74
C ALA A 66 -67.50 2.92 -2.80
N ASP A 67 -67.35 4.14 -3.34
CA ASP A 67 -67.41 5.36 -2.53
C ASP A 67 -68.84 5.64 -2.06
N PHE A 68 -69.82 5.48 -2.95
CA PHE A 68 -71.23 5.60 -2.59
C PHE A 68 -71.65 4.54 -1.56
N LEU A 69 -71.23 3.28 -1.74
CA LEU A 69 -71.44 2.23 -0.75
C LEU A 69 -70.78 2.59 0.59
N TRP A 70 -69.60 3.19 0.58
CA TRP A 70 -68.92 3.58 1.82
C TRP A 70 -69.65 4.70 2.55
N GLN A 71 -70.14 5.70 1.83
CA GLN A 71 -70.94 6.80 2.39
C GLN A 71 -72.25 6.32 3.03
N CYS A 72 -72.83 5.25 2.49
CA CYS A 72 -74.06 4.66 3.01
C CYS A 72 -73.84 3.64 4.14
N ALA A 73 -72.61 3.15 4.31
CA ALA A 73 -72.31 2.04 5.20
C ALA A 73 -72.32 2.44 6.69
N PRO A 74 -72.76 1.54 7.60
CA PRO A 74 -72.63 1.76 9.03
C PRO A 74 -71.17 1.96 9.47
N ALA A 75 -70.96 2.84 10.46
CA ALA A 75 -69.64 3.09 11.05
C ALA A 75 -69.12 1.92 11.92
N GLU A 76 -70.04 1.12 12.46
CA GLU A 76 -69.76 -0.09 13.21
C GLU A 76 -69.60 -1.32 12.30
N GLU A 77 -69.27 -2.48 12.87
CA GLU A 77 -69.22 -3.73 12.12
C GLU A 77 -70.62 -4.14 11.67
N PHE A 78 -70.78 -4.49 10.40
CA PHE A 78 -72.05 -4.87 9.81
C PHE A 78 -71.94 -6.14 8.96
N ALA A 79 -73.02 -6.92 8.92
CA ALA A 79 -73.17 -8.03 8.00
C ALA A 79 -73.63 -7.52 6.63
N PHE A 80 -73.06 -8.06 5.55
CA PHE A 80 -73.42 -7.61 4.18
C PHE A 80 -74.91 -7.78 3.86
N GLN A 81 -75.58 -8.76 4.47
CA GLN A 81 -77.03 -9.00 4.29
C GLN A 81 -77.89 -7.91 4.92
N ASP A 82 -77.44 -7.35 6.04
CA ASP A 82 -78.16 -6.26 6.70
C ASP A 82 -77.92 -4.96 5.93
N PHE A 83 -76.69 -4.71 5.51
CA PHE A 83 -76.37 -3.56 4.67
C PHE A 83 -77.05 -3.62 3.29
N ALA A 84 -77.32 -4.82 2.75
CA ALA A 84 -78.09 -4.96 1.52
C ALA A 84 -79.50 -4.37 1.61
N LYS A 85 -80.10 -4.31 2.81
CA LYS A 85 -81.41 -3.66 3.01
C LYS A 85 -81.34 -2.16 2.90
N ASP A 86 -80.21 -1.57 3.28
CA ASP A 86 -79.97 -0.14 3.14
C ASP A 86 -79.64 0.23 1.69
N VAL A 87 -78.97 -0.64 0.95
CA VAL A 87 -78.58 -0.42 -0.46
C VAL A 87 -79.72 -0.70 -1.45
N PHE A 88 -80.51 -1.76 -1.24
CA PHE A 88 -81.53 -2.22 -2.19
C PHE A 88 -82.98 -2.11 -1.67
N GLY A 89 -83.20 -1.53 -0.48
CA GLY A 89 -84.52 -1.34 0.14
C GLY A 89 -84.92 -2.45 1.12
N SER A 90 -86.08 -2.31 1.79
CA SER A 90 -86.47 -3.05 3.00
C SER A 90 -86.45 -4.59 2.93
N GLU A 91 -86.44 -5.17 1.73
CA GLU A 91 -86.33 -6.62 1.52
C GLU A 91 -84.89 -7.12 1.28
N GLY A 92 -83.89 -6.23 1.19
CA GLY A 92 -82.49 -6.60 0.96
C GLY A 92 -82.16 -6.98 -0.49
N GLY A 93 -83.06 -6.71 -1.43
CA GLY A 93 -82.92 -7.09 -2.85
C GLY A 93 -82.98 -8.60 -3.09
N SER A 94 -82.78 -9.00 -4.34
CA SER A 94 -82.67 -10.40 -4.77
C SER A 94 -81.37 -11.04 -4.27
N ALA A 95 -81.27 -12.38 -4.33
CA ALA A 95 -80.01 -13.08 -4.03
C ALA A 95 -78.86 -12.62 -4.93
N LEU A 96 -79.15 -12.23 -6.18
CA LEU A 96 -78.19 -11.65 -7.10
C LEU A 96 -77.67 -10.29 -6.59
N ASP A 97 -78.56 -9.46 -6.03
CA ASP A 97 -78.21 -8.15 -5.46
C ASP A 97 -77.29 -8.30 -4.25
N GLN A 98 -77.64 -9.18 -3.32
CA GLN A 98 -76.83 -9.45 -2.13
C GLN A 98 -75.47 -10.07 -2.47
N ALA A 99 -75.41 -10.96 -3.47
CA ALA A 99 -74.15 -11.50 -3.97
C ALA A 99 -73.27 -10.43 -4.64
N SER A 100 -73.88 -9.52 -5.41
CA SER A 100 -73.18 -8.41 -6.06
C SER A 100 -72.61 -7.40 -5.06
N LEU A 101 -73.37 -7.05 -4.02
CA LEU A 101 -72.91 -6.19 -2.93
C LEU A 101 -71.75 -6.83 -2.17
N LEU A 102 -71.87 -8.11 -1.83
CA LEU A 102 -70.79 -8.85 -1.17
C LEU A 102 -69.50 -8.85 -2.01
N LEU A 103 -69.61 -9.07 -3.33
CA LEU A 103 -68.49 -9.01 -4.25
C LEU A 103 -67.87 -7.60 -4.33
N ALA A 104 -68.70 -6.54 -4.39
CA ALA A 104 -68.24 -5.16 -4.43
C ALA A 104 -67.49 -4.75 -3.15
N LEU A 105 -68.04 -5.08 -1.97
CA LEU A 105 -67.38 -4.86 -0.67
C LEU A 105 -66.04 -5.63 -0.57
N HIS A 106 -66.00 -6.85 -1.10
CA HIS A 106 -64.78 -7.67 -1.12
C HIS A 106 -63.72 -7.09 -2.05
N ALA A 107 -64.11 -6.49 -3.17
CA ALA A 107 -63.21 -5.90 -4.16
C ALA A 107 -62.67 -4.50 -3.78
N ALA A 108 -63.22 -3.86 -2.73
CA ALA A 108 -62.90 -2.50 -2.32
C ALA A 108 -62.24 -2.39 -0.92
N PRO A 109 -61.05 -3.00 -0.68
CA PRO A 109 -60.42 -3.04 0.64
C PRO A 109 -59.93 -1.69 1.17
N VAL A 110 -59.83 -0.68 0.31
CA VAL A 110 -59.52 0.72 0.69
C VAL A 110 -60.70 1.34 1.44
N TYR A 111 -61.92 0.99 1.04
CA TYR A 111 -63.17 1.51 1.59
C TYR A 111 -63.72 0.62 2.72
N PHE A 112 -63.47 -0.69 2.68
CA PHE A 112 -64.04 -1.64 3.66
C PHE A 112 -62.99 -2.58 4.26
N GLN A 113 -62.97 -2.65 5.59
CA GLN A 113 -62.17 -3.63 6.33
C GLN A 113 -62.96 -4.92 6.55
N ARG A 114 -62.37 -6.06 6.22
CA ARG A 114 -62.96 -7.38 6.51
C ARG A 114 -62.74 -7.71 8.00
N LYS A 115 -63.82 -7.99 8.74
CA LYS A 115 -63.78 -8.40 10.16
C LYS A 115 -64.15 -9.86 10.39
N GLY A 116 -64.75 -10.48 9.38
CA GLY A 116 -65.10 -11.89 9.38
C GLY A 116 -65.77 -12.29 8.06
N LYS A 117 -66.34 -13.49 8.03
CA LYS A 117 -67.02 -14.03 6.84
C LYS A 117 -68.34 -13.30 6.63
N GLY A 118 -68.44 -12.51 5.57
CA GLY A 118 -69.59 -11.64 5.31
C GLY A 118 -69.72 -10.45 6.27
N LEU A 119 -68.69 -10.16 7.08
CA LEU A 119 -68.66 -9.07 8.05
C LEU A 119 -67.64 -8.01 7.64
N PHE A 120 -68.11 -6.78 7.55
CA PHE A 120 -67.34 -5.64 7.08
C PHE A 120 -67.45 -4.47 8.06
N ARG A 121 -66.49 -3.56 7.98
CA ARG A 121 -66.56 -2.27 8.65
C ARG A 121 -66.11 -1.20 7.67
N ALA A 122 -66.86 -0.11 7.56
CA ALA A 122 -66.46 1.04 6.76
C ALA A 122 -65.11 1.59 7.28
N MET A 123 -64.21 1.95 6.36
CA MET A 123 -62.94 2.57 6.72
C MET A 123 -63.22 3.93 7.39
N PRO A 124 -62.59 4.27 8.53
CA PRO A 124 -62.74 5.59 9.13
C PRO A 124 -62.33 6.70 8.14
N GLU A 125 -63.05 7.83 8.12
CA GLU A 125 -62.87 8.90 7.14
C GLU A 125 -61.41 9.40 7.05
N GLU A 126 -60.73 9.61 8.19
CA GLU A 126 -59.31 10.02 8.20
C GLU A 126 -58.40 8.96 7.58
N SER A 127 -58.67 7.68 7.87
CA SER A 127 -57.90 6.56 7.32
C SER A 127 -58.15 6.37 5.82
N LEU A 128 -59.38 6.55 5.36
CA LEU A 128 -59.75 6.49 3.95
C LEU A 128 -59.09 7.65 3.17
N LYS A 129 -59.20 8.89 3.67
CA LYS A 129 -58.54 10.06 3.07
C LYS A 129 -57.03 9.86 2.96
N ALA A 130 -56.39 9.36 4.01
CA ALA A 130 -54.96 9.06 4.00
C ALA A 130 -54.60 7.95 2.99
N ALA A 131 -55.41 6.90 2.88
CA ALA A 131 -55.20 5.79 1.95
C ALA A 131 -55.36 6.22 0.48
N LEU A 132 -56.44 6.95 0.15
CA LEU A 132 -56.69 7.49 -1.19
C LEU A 132 -55.62 8.50 -1.60
N ALA A 133 -55.24 9.42 -0.70
CA ALA A 133 -54.14 10.35 -0.95
C ALA A 133 -52.79 9.63 -1.13
N GLY A 134 -52.58 8.48 -0.47
CA GLY A 134 -51.41 7.63 -0.66
C GLY A 134 -51.40 6.89 -2.00
N ILE A 135 -52.56 6.44 -2.48
CA ILE A 135 -52.71 5.84 -3.82
C ILE A 135 -52.46 6.89 -4.90
N GLU A 136 -53.08 8.06 -4.77
CA GLU A 136 -52.93 9.14 -5.75
C GLU A 136 -51.49 9.68 -5.82
N ARG A 137 -50.83 9.88 -4.66
CA ARG A 137 -49.39 10.22 -4.64
C ARG A 137 -48.53 9.17 -5.34
N ARG A 138 -48.82 7.87 -5.15
CA ARG A 138 -48.09 6.80 -5.85
C ARG A 138 -48.36 6.80 -7.36
N ARG A 139 -49.60 7.08 -7.79
CA ARG A 139 -49.96 7.21 -9.20
C ARG A 139 -49.19 8.36 -9.86
N LEU A 140 -49.23 9.55 -9.27
CA LEU A 140 -48.53 10.73 -9.77
C LEU A 140 -47.01 10.52 -9.80
N ALA A 141 -46.44 9.89 -8.77
CA ALA A 141 -45.02 9.53 -8.74
C ALA A 141 -44.66 8.55 -9.86
N ALA A 142 -45.48 7.52 -10.11
CA ALA A 142 -45.27 6.56 -11.19
C ALA A 142 -45.37 7.21 -12.58
N GLU A 143 -46.31 8.13 -12.78
CA GLU A 143 -46.44 8.90 -14.03
C GLU A 143 -45.22 9.78 -14.27
N ARG A 144 -44.77 10.52 -13.26
CA ARG A 144 -43.56 11.33 -13.33
C ARG A 144 -42.32 10.48 -13.61
N GLN A 145 -42.21 9.31 -12.97
CA GLN A 145 -41.12 8.35 -13.23
C GLN A 145 -41.12 7.89 -14.69
N ALA A 146 -42.29 7.48 -15.21
CA ALA A 146 -42.45 7.00 -16.57
C ALA A 146 -42.13 8.10 -17.60
N GLN A 147 -42.56 9.34 -17.33
CA GLN A 147 -42.25 10.49 -18.19
C GLN A 147 -40.75 10.77 -18.24
N MET A 148 -40.07 10.85 -17.09
CA MET A 148 -38.62 11.10 -17.04
C MET A 148 -37.83 9.97 -17.71
N LYS A 149 -38.23 8.71 -17.45
CA LYS A 149 -37.66 7.55 -18.12
C LYS A 149 -37.80 7.68 -19.64
N GLN A 150 -38.97 8.03 -20.16
CA GLN A 150 -39.18 8.18 -21.60
C GLN A 150 -38.30 9.28 -22.18
N GLN A 151 -38.20 10.44 -21.52
CA GLN A 151 -37.29 11.52 -21.93
C GLN A 151 -35.83 11.06 -22.03
N LEU A 152 -35.36 10.27 -21.06
CA LEU A 152 -34.01 9.69 -21.08
C LEU A 152 -33.81 8.72 -22.24
N LEU A 153 -34.81 7.88 -22.56
CA LEU A 153 -34.76 6.99 -23.71
C LEU A 153 -34.73 7.77 -25.03
N ASP A 154 -35.44 8.90 -25.09
CA ASP A 154 -35.49 9.81 -26.24
C ASP A 154 -34.23 10.70 -26.39
N GLY A 155 -33.23 10.52 -25.52
CA GLY A 155 -31.96 11.27 -25.59
C GLY A 155 -31.98 12.63 -24.89
N GLN A 156 -33.03 12.96 -24.13
CA GLN A 156 -33.19 14.23 -23.43
C GLN A 156 -32.80 14.10 -21.96
N LEU A 157 -32.33 15.21 -21.36
CA LEU A 157 -32.10 15.32 -19.93
C LEU A 157 -33.33 15.97 -19.25
N PRO A 158 -34.05 15.25 -18.38
CA PRO A 158 -35.11 15.84 -17.57
C PRO A 158 -34.58 16.93 -16.63
N GLU A 159 -35.25 18.08 -16.58
CA GLU A 159 -34.92 19.22 -15.70
C GLU A 159 -34.82 18.82 -14.21
N ALA A 160 -35.67 17.89 -13.78
CA ALA A 160 -35.65 17.36 -12.42
C ALA A 160 -34.35 16.59 -12.08
N LEU A 161 -33.73 15.94 -13.07
CA LEU A 161 -32.45 15.26 -12.90
C LEU A 161 -31.29 16.26 -12.97
N GLU A 162 -31.37 17.23 -13.88
CA GLU A 162 -30.38 18.30 -14.00
C GLU A 162 -30.24 19.10 -12.69
N ALA A 163 -31.36 19.41 -12.02
CA ALA A 163 -31.37 20.12 -10.74
C ALA A 163 -30.68 19.36 -9.60
N LEU A 164 -30.68 18.02 -9.64
CA LEU A 164 -29.98 17.18 -8.67
C LEU A 164 -28.49 16.99 -9.04
N GLY A 165 -28.14 17.11 -10.31
CA GLY A 165 -26.78 17.02 -10.82
C GLY A 165 -26.07 15.72 -10.39
N LEU A 166 -24.83 15.85 -9.95
CA LEU A 166 -23.99 14.71 -9.56
C LEU A 166 -24.42 14.03 -8.26
N ASP A 167 -25.21 14.69 -7.40
CA ASP A 167 -25.64 14.11 -6.13
C ASP A 167 -26.47 12.84 -6.33
N LEU A 168 -27.15 12.74 -7.48
CA LEU A 168 -27.88 11.53 -7.90
C LEU A 168 -26.97 10.30 -8.03
N LEU A 169 -25.68 10.48 -8.34
CA LEU A 169 -24.71 9.40 -8.51
C LEU A 169 -23.79 9.22 -7.29
N ILE A 170 -23.63 10.26 -6.47
CA ILE A 170 -22.69 10.30 -5.35
C ILE A 170 -23.38 9.95 -4.03
N ARG A 171 -24.56 10.52 -3.79
CA ARG A 171 -25.39 10.28 -2.60
C ARG A 171 -26.82 9.93 -3.02
N PRO A 172 -27.01 8.83 -3.76
CA PRO A 172 -28.30 8.50 -4.35
C PRO A 172 -29.37 8.24 -3.28
N ASP A 173 -30.47 8.97 -3.32
CA ASP A 173 -31.73 8.50 -2.75
C ASP A 173 -32.33 7.45 -3.69
N LYS A 174 -32.02 6.17 -3.42
CA LYS A 174 -32.53 5.02 -4.19
C LYS A 174 -34.05 4.88 -4.16
N GLN A 175 -34.74 5.59 -3.27
CA GLN A 175 -36.20 5.60 -3.21
C GLN A 175 -36.84 6.72 -4.01
N SER A 176 -36.07 7.75 -4.38
CA SER A 176 -36.53 8.88 -5.19
C SER A 176 -37.06 8.45 -6.56
N VAL A 177 -37.99 9.25 -7.09
CA VAL A 177 -38.59 9.02 -8.41
C VAL A 177 -37.54 9.23 -9.50
N GLU A 178 -36.68 10.23 -9.29
CA GLU A 178 -35.57 10.66 -10.12
C GLU A 178 -34.55 9.53 -10.31
N TYR A 179 -34.05 8.94 -9.22
CA TYR A 179 -33.08 7.83 -9.30
C TYR A 179 -33.68 6.60 -9.98
N LYS A 180 -34.92 6.22 -9.64
CA LYS A 180 -35.61 5.06 -10.24
C LYS A 180 -35.84 5.24 -11.74
N ALA A 181 -36.15 6.46 -12.19
CA ALA A 181 -36.30 6.75 -13.62
C ALA A 181 -34.97 6.55 -14.37
N LEU A 182 -33.86 7.06 -13.81
CA LEU A 182 -32.53 6.89 -14.39
C LEU A 182 -32.08 5.42 -14.39
N GLU A 183 -32.29 4.69 -13.30
CA GLU A 183 -31.95 3.26 -13.17
C GLU A 183 -32.70 2.39 -14.17
N GLN A 184 -34.00 2.61 -14.34
CA GLN A 184 -34.80 1.89 -15.33
C GLN A 184 -34.41 2.23 -16.77
N ALA A 185 -34.13 3.50 -17.06
CA ALA A 185 -33.64 3.89 -18.38
C ALA A 185 -32.28 3.26 -18.69
N ALA A 186 -31.35 3.23 -17.73
CA ALA A 186 -30.04 2.61 -17.88
C ALA A 186 -30.15 1.10 -18.13
N PHE A 187 -31.03 0.43 -17.37
CA PHE A 187 -31.33 -0.99 -17.57
C PHE A 187 -31.87 -1.28 -18.98
N GLU A 188 -32.81 -0.47 -19.48
CA GLU A 188 -33.36 -0.66 -20.84
C GLU A 188 -32.35 -0.33 -21.94
N CYS A 189 -31.45 0.63 -21.72
CA CYS A 189 -30.34 0.92 -22.61
C CYS A 189 -29.18 -0.08 -22.50
N GLN A 190 -29.19 -1.01 -21.53
CA GLN A 190 -28.12 -1.96 -21.24
C GLN A 190 -26.75 -1.30 -20.98
N VAL A 191 -26.76 -0.16 -20.30
CA VAL A 191 -25.56 0.58 -19.89
C VAL A 191 -25.56 0.82 -18.39
N SER A 192 -24.43 1.21 -17.82
CA SER A 192 -24.40 1.66 -16.42
C SER A 192 -25.14 2.98 -16.25
N LEU A 193 -25.55 3.27 -15.01
CA LEU A 193 -26.16 4.55 -14.62
C LEU A 193 -25.26 5.73 -15.00
N GLU A 194 -23.97 5.61 -14.71
CA GLU A 194 -22.95 6.61 -14.97
C GLU A 194 -22.76 6.84 -16.48
N GLN A 195 -22.78 5.76 -17.27
CA GLN A 195 -22.63 5.84 -18.72
C GLN A 195 -23.87 6.50 -19.35
N LEU A 196 -25.07 6.17 -18.90
CA LEU A 196 -26.28 6.86 -19.36
C LEU A 196 -26.23 8.34 -18.97
N ALA A 197 -25.84 8.66 -17.73
CA ALA A 197 -25.71 10.04 -17.26
C ALA A 197 -24.71 10.85 -18.11
N LEU A 198 -23.58 10.25 -18.49
CA LEU A 198 -22.59 10.86 -19.39
C LEU A 198 -23.18 11.13 -20.78
N GLN A 199 -23.86 10.13 -21.36
CA GLN A 199 -24.46 10.26 -22.69
C GLN A 199 -25.61 11.28 -22.76
N ARG A 200 -26.29 11.54 -21.64
CA ARG A 200 -27.39 12.51 -21.55
C ARG A 200 -26.95 13.89 -21.06
N GLY A 201 -25.65 14.08 -20.82
CA GLY A 201 -25.10 15.37 -20.36
C GLY A 201 -25.38 15.69 -18.89
N LEU A 202 -25.93 14.76 -18.11
CA LEU A 202 -26.04 14.91 -16.64
C LEU A 202 -24.65 14.85 -15.99
N LEU A 203 -23.79 13.97 -16.50
CA LEU A 203 -22.40 13.87 -16.10
C LEU A 203 -21.52 14.57 -17.14
N PRO A 204 -20.77 15.64 -16.80
CA PRO A 204 -19.91 16.34 -17.76
C PRO A 204 -18.74 15.48 -18.28
N SER A 205 -18.13 14.68 -17.42
CA SER A 205 -16.99 13.80 -17.70
C SER A 205 -16.82 12.73 -16.63
N ALA A 206 -16.13 11.62 -16.94
CA ALA A 206 -15.77 10.64 -15.93
C ALA A 206 -14.85 11.25 -14.86
N TYR A 207 -13.97 12.19 -15.23
CA TYR A 207 -13.18 12.98 -14.27
C TYR A 207 -14.06 13.66 -13.22
N SER A 208 -15.11 14.36 -13.66
CA SER A 208 -16.00 15.10 -12.76
C SER A 208 -16.68 14.17 -11.74
N LEU A 209 -17.04 12.94 -12.15
CA LEU A 209 -17.60 11.92 -11.25
C LEU A 209 -16.60 11.48 -10.20
N HIS A 210 -15.39 11.07 -10.62
CA HIS A 210 -14.36 10.57 -9.72
C HIS A 210 -13.94 11.62 -8.70
N ARG A 211 -13.71 12.84 -9.16
CA ARG A 211 -13.40 13.98 -8.30
C ARG A 211 -14.53 14.25 -7.31
N ALA A 212 -15.78 14.27 -7.76
CA ALA A 212 -16.91 14.55 -6.88
C ALA A 212 -17.18 13.43 -5.87
N ARG A 213 -17.00 12.15 -6.26
CA ARG A 213 -17.01 11.00 -5.33
C ARG A 213 -15.94 11.12 -4.24
N PHE A 214 -14.73 11.53 -4.62
CA PHE A 214 -13.66 11.78 -3.67
C PHE A 214 -14.00 12.91 -2.69
N MET A 215 -14.44 14.06 -3.20
CA MET A 215 -14.83 15.20 -2.37
C MET A 215 -15.99 14.86 -1.41
N ALA A 216 -16.93 14.02 -1.84
CA ALA A 216 -18.08 13.65 -1.02
C ALA A 216 -17.75 12.77 0.20
N GLN A 217 -16.54 12.19 0.26
CA GLN A 217 -16.05 11.48 1.45
C GLN A 217 -15.76 12.43 2.62
N GLY A 218 -15.75 13.75 2.39
CA GLY A 218 -15.57 14.76 3.44
C GLY A 218 -14.13 14.86 3.97
N LEU A 219 -13.16 14.27 3.27
CA LEU A 219 -11.74 14.29 3.64
C LEU A 219 -11.05 15.60 3.22
N HIS A 220 -11.61 16.30 2.24
CA HIS A 220 -11.24 17.66 1.87
C HIS A 220 -12.50 18.50 1.68
N HIS A 221 -12.44 19.72 2.18
CA HIS A 221 -13.50 20.72 2.05
C HIS A 221 -13.26 21.60 0.83
N ALA A 222 -14.33 21.99 0.13
CA ALA A 222 -14.22 23.00 -0.92
C ALA A 222 -13.73 24.34 -0.31
N ALA A 223 -13.17 25.24 -1.12
CA ALA A 223 -12.70 26.54 -0.62
C ALA A 223 -13.81 27.34 0.11
N ASN A 224 -15.07 27.11 -0.25
CA ASN A 224 -16.25 27.75 0.37
C ASN A 224 -16.73 27.07 1.66
N ASP A 225 -16.19 25.90 2.00
CA ASP A 225 -16.50 25.14 3.21
C ASP A 225 -15.48 25.41 4.33
N ALA A 226 -14.69 26.48 4.21
CA ALA A 226 -13.73 26.87 5.24
C ALA A 226 -14.46 27.12 6.58
N PRO A 227 -13.96 26.60 7.71
CA PRO A 227 -14.57 26.81 9.02
C PRO A 227 -14.79 28.30 9.32
N ALA A 228 -15.82 28.62 10.11
CA ALA A 228 -15.99 29.98 10.63
C ALA A 228 -14.71 30.46 11.33
N ASN A 229 -14.34 31.73 11.14
CA ASN A 229 -13.11 32.37 11.64
C ASN A 229 -11.78 31.96 10.95
N SER A 230 -11.82 31.21 9.84
CA SER A 230 -10.62 30.86 9.08
C SER A 230 -9.77 32.07 8.69
N GLN A 231 -10.39 33.17 8.25
CA GLN A 231 -9.68 34.40 7.90
C GLN A 231 -8.92 35.03 9.08
N GLN A 232 -9.51 35.01 10.28
CA GLN A 232 -8.85 35.52 11.48
C GLN A 232 -7.65 34.64 11.86
N ALA A 233 -7.80 33.31 11.82
CA ALA A 233 -6.70 32.39 12.11
C ALA A 233 -5.52 32.56 11.12
N ILE A 234 -5.79 32.82 9.84
CA ILE A 234 -4.77 33.13 8.83
C ILE A 234 -4.09 34.47 9.15
N ALA A 235 -4.85 35.49 9.54
CA ALA A 235 -4.30 36.79 9.93
C ALA A 235 -3.41 36.69 11.18
N ASP A 236 -3.82 35.93 12.20
CA ASP A 236 -3.03 35.68 13.41
C ASP A 236 -1.74 34.92 13.09
N CYS A 237 -1.81 33.93 12.20
CA CYS A 237 -0.64 33.18 11.72
C CYS A 237 0.36 34.11 11.01
N ARG A 238 -0.13 35.02 10.16
CA ARG A 238 0.71 36.04 9.51
C ARG A 238 1.38 36.96 10.53
N GLY A 239 0.65 37.46 11.52
CA GLY A 239 1.22 38.30 12.58
C GLY A 239 2.36 37.59 13.33
N ARG A 240 2.15 36.33 13.74
CA ARG A 240 3.17 35.51 14.40
C ARG A 240 4.40 35.30 13.52
N ARG A 241 4.22 35.06 12.23
CA ARG A 241 5.35 34.95 11.28
C ARG A 241 6.16 36.24 11.24
N ASP A 242 5.50 37.39 11.17
CA ASP A 242 6.19 38.67 11.07
C ASP A 242 6.99 38.96 12.35
N ASP A 243 6.45 38.61 13.53
CA ASP A 243 7.18 38.64 14.80
C ASP A 243 8.41 37.69 14.79
N LEU A 244 8.24 36.47 14.27
CA LEU A 244 9.34 35.51 14.13
C LEU A 244 10.45 36.05 13.22
N LEU A 245 10.10 36.63 12.06
CA LEU A 245 11.08 37.23 11.14
C LEU A 245 11.83 38.41 11.76
N ALA A 246 11.21 39.15 12.68
CA ALA A 246 11.87 40.21 13.42
C ALA A 246 12.83 39.69 14.51
N SER A 247 12.51 38.55 15.14
CA SER A 247 13.27 38.01 16.29
C SER A 247 14.32 36.97 15.94
N LEU A 248 14.12 36.17 14.90
CA LEU A 248 14.97 35.02 14.60
C LEU A 248 16.32 35.46 14.01
N PRO A 249 17.41 34.79 14.39
CA PRO A 249 18.71 35.06 13.79
C PRO A 249 18.69 34.72 12.30
N LEU A 250 19.41 35.48 11.48
CA LEU A 250 19.60 35.19 10.06
C LEU A 250 20.69 34.13 9.88
N ALA A 251 20.44 33.11 9.08
CA ALA A 251 21.42 32.10 8.71
C ALA A 251 22.63 32.73 7.99
N SER A 252 23.82 32.15 8.21
CA SER A 252 25.08 32.68 7.65
C SER A 252 25.20 32.57 6.14
N SER A 253 24.53 31.57 5.54
CA SER A 253 24.63 31.24 4.12
C SER A 253 23.25 31.28 3.47
N PRO A 254 23.13 31.79 2.23
CA PRO A 254 21.90 31.68 1.47
C PRO A 254 21.62 30.23 1.10
N ALA A 255 20.33 29.91 0.93
CA ALA A 255 19.87 28.57 0.58
C ALA A 255 19.23 28.51 -0.81
N TYR A 256 19.16 27.30 -1.37
CA TYR A 256 18.64 26.99 -2.69
C TYR A 256 17.68 25.81 -2.57
N SER A 257 16.47 25.93 -3.12
CA SER A 257 15.56 24.76 -3.22
C SER A 257 15.75 24.04 -4.55
N LEU A 258 15.46 22.74 -4.58
CA LEU A 258 15.54 21.90 -5.78
C LEU A 258 14.23 21.14 -5.93
N ASP A 259 13.37 21.59 -6.84
CA ASP A 259 12.02 21.03 -6.98
C ASP A 259 11.57 20.92 -8.43
N ASP A 260 10.50 20.14 -8.65
CA ASP A 260 9.75 20.13 -9.90
C ASP A 260 9.18 21.52 -10.26
N ALA A 261 9.11 21.84 -11.56
CA ALA A 261 8.63 23.14 -12.05
C ALA A 261 7.20 23.50 -11.57
N ALA A 262 6.37 22.49 -11.31
CA ALA A 262 5.00 22.65 -10.82
C ALA A 262 4.90 22.77 -9.28
N THR A 263 6.02 22.75 -8.55
CA THR A 263 6.03 22.79 -7.08
C THR A 263 5.73 24.19 -6.57
N THR A 264 4.74 24.29 -5.67
CA THR A 264 4.40 25.57 -4.99
C THR A 264 4.54 25.49 -3.47
N GLU A 265 4.51 24.27 -2.91
CA GLU A 265 4.77 24.00 -1.48
C GLU A 265 6.24 23.61 -1.35
N VAL A 266 7.13 24.61 -1.31
CA VAL A 266 8.57 24.35 -1.16
C VAL A 266 8.86 24.21 0.34
N ASP A 267 9.01 22.97 0.78
CA ASP A 267 9.27 22.63 2.19
C ASP A 267 10.75 22.73 2.56
N ASP A 268 11.65 22.45 1.63
CA ASP A 268 13.07 22.27 1.90
C ASP A 268 13.99 23.08 0.97
N ALA A 269 15.15 23.46 1.52
CA ALA A 269 16.22 24.13 0.80
C ALA A 269 17.58 23.74 1.38
N LEU A 270 18.63 23.81 0.56
CA LEU A 270 19.99 23.44 0.93
C LEU A 270 20.92 24.66 0.90
N SER A 271 21.89 24.69 1.82
CA SER A 271 23.03 25.60 1.77
C SER A 271 24.34 24.82 1.88
N TYR A 272 25.41 25.41 1.36
CA TYR A 272 26.74 24.83 1.37
C TYR A 272 27.76 25.90 1.75
N GLU A 273 28.64 25.58 2.69
CA GLU A 273 29.68 26.47 3.20
C GLU A 273 30.99 25.68 3.37
N ALA A 274 32.08 26.11 2.74
CA ALA A 274 33.41 25.55 3.01
C ALA A 274 33.93 26.08 4.35
N LEU A 275 34.48 25.20 5.19
CA LEU A 275 34.93 25.59 6.53
C LEU A 275 36.40 26.08 6.52
N PRO A 276 36.75 27.14 7.26
CA PRO A 276 38.13 27.65 7.30
C PRO A 276 39.17 26.64 7.82
N SER A 277 38.73 25.67 8.61
CA SER A 277 39.56 24.60 9.19
C SER A 277 39.84 23.41 8.26
N GLY A 278 39.33 23.45 7.03
CA GLY A 278 39.17 22.26 6.18
C GLY A 278 37.79 21.64 6.38
N GLY A 279 37.32 20.89 5.38
CA GLY A 279 35.97 20.35 5.31
C GLY A 279 34.90 21.35 4.88
N PHE A 280 33.64 20.98 5.09
CA PHE A 280 32.48 21.76 4.68
C PHE A 280 31.27 21.52 5.58
N ARG A 281 30.35 22.48 5.59
CA ARG A 281 29.06 22.42 6.26
C ARG A 281 27.94 22.44 5.22
N VAL A 282 26.96 21.57 5.43
CA VAL A 282 25.71 21.53 4.68
C VAL A 282 24.58 21.94 5.60
N GLY A 283 23.79 22.93 5.19
CA GLY A 283 22.54 23.27 5.84
C GLY A 283 21.37 22.64 5.08
N VAL A 284 20.50 21.93 5.79
CA VAL A 284 19.19 21.49 5.30
C VAL A 284 18.13 22.29 6.04
N HIS A 285 17.43 23.14 5.32
CA HIS A 285 16.51 24.14 5.88
C HIS A 285 15.08 23.72 5.58
N ILE A 286 14.31 23.40 6.62
CA ILE A 286 12.91 22.98 6.47
C ILE A 286 12.01 24.13 6.91
N ALA A 287 11.00 24.48 6.11
CA ALA A 287 9.96 25.45 6.43
C ALA A 287 9.38 25.15 7.82
N ALA A 288 9.17 26.18 8.65
CA ALA A 288 8.76 26.01 10.04
C ALA A 288 7.35 26.53 10.38
N PRO A 289 6.28 26.05 9.73
CA PRO A 289 4.91 26.47 10.06
C PRO A 289 4.54 26.10 11.50
N GLY A 290 5.14 25.06 12.09
CA GLY A 290 4.92 24.62 13.47
C GLY A 290 5.40 25.60 14.55
N LEU A 291 6.11 26.68 14.17
CA LEU A 291 6.42 27.81 15.07
C LEU A 291 5.23 28.74 15.30
N ALA A 292 4.29 28.82 14.35
CA ALA A 292 3.10 29.67 14.48
C ALA A 292 1.80 28.88 14.59
N ILE A 293 1.73 27.69 13.98
CA ILE A 293 0.59 26.79 14.06
C ILE A 293 0.72 25.93 15.32
N GLU A 294 -0.21 26.12 16.24
CA GLU A 294 -0.31 25.30 17.46
C GLU A 294 -1.18 24.06 17.23
N PRO A 295 -0.90 22.91 17.89
CA PRO A 295 -1.66 21.66 17.74
C PRO A 295 -3.17 21.83 17.90
N GLY A 296 -3.59 22.57 18.95
CA GLY A 296 -5.01 22.83 19.24
C GLY A 296 -5.61 24.03 18.50
N SER A 297 -4.85 24.72 17.64
CA SER A 297 -5.38 25.88 16.88
C SER A 297 -6.29 25.45 15.75
N LEU A 298 -7.08 26.38 15.21
CA LEU A 298 -7.93 26.12 14.04
C LEU A 298 -7.13 25.61 12.83
N LEU A 299 -5.94 26.18 12.57
CA LEU A 299 -5.04 25.73 11.50
C LEU A 299 -4.43 24.35 11.80
N GLY A 300 -4.17 24.03 13.08
CA GLY A 300 -3.71 22.71 13.51
C GLY A 300 -4.78 21.63 13.30
N GLN A 301 -6.03 21.92 13.67
CA GLN A 301 -7.18 21.05 13.41
C GLN A 301 -7.41 20.86 11.91
N TRP A 302 -7.27 21.93 11.13
CA TRP A 302 -7.39 21.87 9.67
C TRP A 302 -6.34 20.92 9.05
N ALA A 303 -5.06 21.07 9.46
CA ALA A 303 -4.00 20.18 9.01
C ALA A 303 -4.23 18.72 9.45
N ARG A 304 -4.73 18.52 10.68
CA ARG A 304 -5.10 17.20 11.23
C ARG A 304 -6.18 16.53 10.41
N GLU A 305 -7.28 17.22 10.15
CA GLU A 305 -8.43 16.69 9.40
C GLU A 305 -8.04 16.30 7.98
N ARG A 306 -7.24 17.13 7.30
CA ARG A 306 -6.77 16.88 5.92
C ARG A 306 -5.59 15.93 5.82
N ALA A 307 -4.83 15.68 6.89
CA ALA A 307 -3.68 14.78 6.98
C ALA A 307 -2.49 15.02 6.01
N SER A 308 -2.71 15.23 4.71
CA SER A 308 -1.67 15.55 3.72
C SER A 308 -2.25 16.24 2.48
N THR A 309 -1.38 16.85 1.66
CA THR A 309 -1.75 17.34 0.32
C THR A 309 -1.95 16.17 -0.63
N VAL A 310 -3.01 16.21 -1.43
CA VAL A 310 -3.33 15.20 -2.46
C VAL A 310 -2.83 15.68 -3.81
N TYR A 311 -1.96 14.91 -4.45
CA TYR A 311 -1.36 15.25 -5.75
C TYR A 311 -1.85 14.30 -6.84
N PHE A 312 -2.58 14.82 -7.81
CA PHE A 312 -3.05 14.05 -8.97
C PHE A 312 -2.88 14.86 -10.25
N PRO A 313 -2.90 14.24 -11.45
CA PRO A 313 -2.59 14.98 -12.66
C PRO A 313 -3.56 16.16 -12.89
N GLY A 314 -2.99 17.35 -13.06
CA GLY A 314 -3.71 18.59 -13.35
C GLY A 314 -4.19 19.42 -12.15
N GLU A 315 -4.26 18.86 -10.94
CA GLU A 315 -4.75 19.58 -9.76
C GLU A 315 -4.11 19.03 -8.47
N LYS A 316 -4.15 19.83 -7.41
CA LYS A 316 -3.79 19.38 -6.07
C LYS A 316 -4.76 19.95 -5.04
N LEU A 317 -4.96 19.20 -3.97
CA LEU A 317 -5.78 19.61 -2.84
C LEU A 317 -4.88 19.74 -1.62
N THR A 318 -4.60 20.99 -1.21
CA THR A 318 -3.58 21.28 -0.22
C THR A 318 -4.02 20.93 1.21
N MET A 319 -3.08 20.47 2.03
CA MET A 319 -3.30 20.22 3.46
C MET A 319 -3.62 21.51 4.22
N LEU A 320 -2.84 22.56 3.98
CA LEU A 320 -3.01 23.88 4.57
C LEU A 320 -3.70 24.84 3.58
N PRO A 321 -4.30 25.95 4.06
CA PRO A 321 -4.76 27.03 3.20
C PRO A 321 -3.61 27.60 2.35
N ALA A 322 -3.92 28.00 1.10
CA ALA A 322 -2.92 28.51 0.17
C ALA A 322 -2.18 29.73 0.76
N GLU A 323 -2.89 30.59 1.46
CA GLU A 323 -2.33 31.78 2.11
C GLU A 323 -1.36 31.42 3.25
N VAL A 324 -1.56 30.29 3.93
CA VAL A 324 -0.62 29.81 4.97
C VAL A 324 0.60 29.16 4.32
N ILE A 325 0.40 28.42 3.22
CA ILE A 325 1.50 27.85 2.43
C ILE A 325 2.40 28.98 1.90
N ASP A 326 1.82 30.03 1.31
CA ASP A 326 2.57 31.17 0.75
C ASP A 326 3.42 31.92 1.80
N LEU A 327 3.02 31.87 3.07
CA LEU A 327 3.76 32.46 4.18
C LEU A 327 5.03 31.69 4.54
N TYR A 328 5.03 30.36 4.41
CA TYR A 328 6.12 29.48 4.88
C TYR A 328 6.88 28.76 3.77
N SER A 329 6.31 28.69 2.56
CA SER A 329 6.96 28.12 1.38
C SER A 329 8.27 28.87 1.12
N LEU A 330 9.35 28.12 0.95
CA LEU A 330 10.72 28.62 0.79
C LEU A 330 10.93 29.22 -0.61
N ASN A 331 10.18 30.28 -0.90
CA ASN A 331 10.18 30.99 -2.17
C ASN A 331 11.42 31.88 -2.33
N GLU A 332 11.92 31.95 -3.56
CA GLU A 332 13.07 32.76 -3.97
C GLU A 332 12.95 34.24 -3.59
N GLY A 333 14.06 34.82 -3.17
CA GLY A 333 14.19 36.23 -2.82
C GLY A 333 13.58 36.60 -1.47
N ARG A 334 13.22 35.62 -0.63
CA ARG A 334 12.58 35.85 0.67
C ARG A 334 13.36 35.26 1.84
N GLU A 335 13.25 35.91 2.99
CA GLU A 335 13.60 35.33 4.29
C GLU A 335 12.41 34.53 4.82
N ASN A 336 12.63 33.29 5.23
CA ASN A 336 11.60 32.42 5.77
C ASN A 336 12.03 31.82 7.11
N PRO A 337 11.12 31.68 8.11
CA PRO A 337 11.41 30.94 9.33
C PRO A 337 11.60 29.45 9.00
N CYS A 338 12.74 28.91 9.43
CA CYS A 338 13.12 27.52 9.20
C CYS A 338 13.54 26.83 10.49
N LEU A 339 13.34 25.51 10.49
CA LEU A 339 14.06 24.59 11.34
C LEU A 339 15.18 24.01 10.49
N SER A 340 16.42 24.39 10.80
CA SER A 340 17.59 24.05 10.00
C SER A 340 18.41 22.96 10.68
N LEU A 341 18.82 21.95 9.91
CA LEU A 341 19.83 20.99 10.31
C LEU A 341 21.16 21.33 9.63
N TYR A 342 22.21 21.50 10.41
CA TYR A 342 23.57 21.66 9.92
C TYR A 342 24.36 20.38 10.15
N LEU A 343 24.99 19.90 9.08
CA LEU A 343 25.86 18.74 9.07
C LEU A 343 27.25 19.20 8.64
N GLU A 344 28.26 18.92 9.47
CA GLU A 344 29.65 19.25 9.18
C GLU A 344 30.40 17.98 8.80
N PHE A 345 31.26 18.11 7.79
CA PHE A 345 32.07 17.03 7.24
C PHE A 345 33.52 17.48 7.12
N ASP A 346 34.45 16.56 7.38
CA ASP A 346 35.85 16.78 7.06
C ASP A 346 36.15 16.57 5.55
N ASP A 347 37.41 16.74 5.15
CA ASP A 347 37.84 16.58 3.76
C ASP A 347 37.65 15.14 3.23
N GLN A 348 37.52 14.15 4.11
CA GLN A 348 37.25 12.76 3.75
C GLN A 348 35.74 12.47 3.63
N GLY A 349 34.89 13.46 3.93
CA GLY A 349 33.43 13.29 3.95
C GLY A 349 32.92 12.57 5.18
N GLN A 350 33.73 12.44 6.24
CA GLN A 350 33.28 11.92 7.52
C GLN A 350 32.55 13.02 8.28
N ARG A 351 31.36 12.70 8.82
CA ARG A 351 30.56 13.64 9.61
C ARG A 351 31.26 13.96 10.93
N THR A 352 31.56 15.23 11.17
CA THR A 352 32.23 15.73 12.38
C THR A 352 31.28 16.45 13.33
N GLY A 353 30.15 16.96 12.83
CA GLY A 353 29.20 17.73 13.62
C GLY A 353 27.77 17.65 13.13
N VAL A 354 26.83 17.80 14.06
CA VAL A 354 25.39 17.91 13.81
C VAL A 354 24.84 19.01 14.72
N THR A 355 24.06 19.94 14.17
CA THR A 355 23.43 20.99 14.96
C THR A 355 22.08 21.36 14.36
N THR A 356 21.04 21.43 15.19
CA THR A 356 19.73 21.94 14.76
C THR A 356 19.55 23.37 15.25
N ARG A 357 19.00 24.26 14.42
CA ARG A 357 18.74 25.67 14.75
C ARG A 357 17.35 26.10 14.32
N ILE A 358 16.79 27.03 15.08
CA ILE A 358 15.61 27.80 14.67
C ILE A 358 16.10 29.18 14.27
N GLU A 359 15.87 29.53 13.01
CA GLU A 359 16.42 30.74 12.42
C GLU A 359 15.56 31.18 11.23
N LYS A 360 15.92 32.30 10.61
CA LYS A 360 15.38 32.68 9.31
C LYS A 360 16.45 32.51 8.23
N VAL A 361 16.04 32.00 7.08
CA VAL A 361 16.94 31.64 5.97
C VAL A 361 16.53 32.42 4.74
N PHE A 362 17.50 33.06 4.09
CA PHE A 362 17.29 33.72 2.80
C PHE A 362 17.40 32.71 1.65
N ILE A 363 16.36 32.61 0.83
CA ILE A 363 16.34 31.72 -0.33
C ILE A 363 16.88 32.48 -1.55
N ALA A 364 18.11 32.16 -1.97
CA ALA A 364 18.74 32.82 -3.11
C ALA A 364 18.10 32.43 -4.43
N LYS A 365 17.76 31.15 -4.61
CA LYS A 365 17.12 30.68 -5.84
C LYS A 365 16.29 29.43 -5.64
N ASN A 366 15.17 29.36 -6.34
CA ASN A 366 14.41 28.12 -6.48
C ASN A 366 14.82 27.44 -7.80
N LEU A 367 15.69 26.44 -7.71
CA LEU A 367 16.15 25.69 -8.88
C LEU A 367 15.04 24.74 -9.33
N ARG A 368 14.57 24.92 -10.56
CA ARG A 368 13.58 24.05 -11.22
C ARG A 368 14.29 23.16 -12.22
N HIS A 369 13.72 21.98 -12.52
CA HIS A 369 14.33 20.95 -13.38
C HIS A 369 14.82 21.47 -14.74
N ASP A 370 16.05 21.96 -14.73
CA ASP A 370 16.91 22.20 -15.88
C ASP A 370 17.86 20.99 -16.03
N PRO A 371 18.48 20.79 -17.20
CA PRO A 371 19.58 19.85 -17.34
C PRO A 371 20.62 20.07 -16.23
N TRP A 372 21.12 18.99 -15.62
CA TRP A 372 22.11 19.05 -14.54
C TRP A 372 23.31 19.99 -14.82
N PRO A 373 23.88 20.06 -16.04
CA PRO A 373 24.94 21.02 -16.36
C PRO A 373 24.55 22.49 -16.16
N ASP A 374 23.29 22.85 -16.41
CA ASP A 374 22.81 24.23 -16.27
C ASP A 374 22.60 24.57 -14.79
N LEU A 375 22.15 23.62 -13.99
CA LEU A 375 22.04 23.78 -12.54
C LEU A 375 23.40 24.03 -11.88
N LEU A 376 24.45 23.29 -12.30
CA LEU A 376 25.81 23.49 -11.81
C LEU A 376 26.36 24.89 -12.11
N GLN A 377 25.96 25.50 -13.23
CA GLN A 377 26.33 26.88 -13.56
C GLN A 377 25.63 27.89 -12.65
N GLN A 378 24.40 27.58 -12.21
CA GLN A 378 23.62 28.44 -11.32
C GLN A 378 24.10 28.37 -9.87
N TRP A 379 24.53 27.19 -9.40
CA TRP A 379 25.08 27.01 -8.06
C TRP A 379 26.17 25.93 -8.02
N SER A 380 27.42 26.35 -7.90
CA SER A 380 28.58 25.44 -7.83
C SER A 380 28.60 24.56 -6.58
N GLY A 381 27.85 24.90 -5.53
CA GLY A 381 27.71 24.09 -4.32
C GLY A 381 27.00 22.76 -4.55
N LEU A 382 26.29 22.59 -5.67
CA LEU A 382 25.63 21.33 -6.02
C LEU A 382 26.60 20.17 -6.24
N ALA A 383 27.78 20.43 -6.81
CA ALA A 383 28.77 19.39 -7.07
C ALA A 383 29.27 18.69 -5.79
N PRO A 384 29.79 19.42 -4.78
CA PRO A 384 30.20 18.79 -3.52
C PRO A 384 29.02 18.19 -2.75
N LEU A 385 27.82 18.78 -2.84
CA LEU A 385 26.61 18.21 -2.25
C LEU A 385 26.23 16.86 -2.87
N LEU A 386 26.31 16.73 -4.19
CA LEU A 386 26.02 15.48 -4.90
C LEU A 386 27.06 14.40 -4.55
N GLU A 387 28.34 14.79 -4.47
CA GLU A 387 29.41 13.89 -4.09
C GLU A 387 29.18 13.33 -2.69
N GLN A 388 28.89 14.21 -1.72
CA GLN A 388 28.62 13.78 -0.36
C GLN A 388 27.32 12.96 -0.24
N ALA A 389 26.26 13.34 -0.97
CA ALA A 389 25.03 12.53 -1.06
C ALA A 389 25.34 11.11 -1.57
N SER A 390 26.18 10.97 -2.59
CA SER A 390 26.61 9.66 -3.10
C SER A 390 27.34 8.82 -2.05
N ARG A 391 28.16 9.46 -1.20
CA ARG A 391 28.82 8.79 -0.06
C ARG A 391 27.82 8.36 1.01
N LEU A 392 26.85 9.20 1.35
CA LEU A 392 25.78 8.87 2.30
C LEU A 392 24.96 7.68 1.82
N ARG A 393 24.58 7.65 0.54
CA ARG A 393 23.92 6.49 -0.08
C ARG A 393 24.76 5.23 0.06
N ALA A 394 26.04 5.30 -0.30
CA ALA A 394 26.94 4.15 -0.21
C ALA A 394 27.02 3.60 1.23
N GLN A 395 27.05 4.47 2.24
CA GLN A 395 27.00 4.06 3.65
C GLN A 395 25.67 3.37 4.00
N ARG A 396 24.53 3.90 3.54
CA ARG A 396 23.22 3.25 3.74
C ARG A 396 23.13 1.90 3.04
N GLU A 397 23.66 1.78 1.82
CA GLU A 397 23.69 0.53 1.07
C GLU A 397 24.57 -0.53 1.74
N GLN A 398 25.64 -0.12 2.42
CA GLN A 398 26.44 -1.01 3.28
C GLN A 398 25.60 -1.57 4.42
N VAL A 399 24.84 -0.73 5.14
CA VAL A 399 23.94 -1.16 6.23
C VAL A 399 22.80 -2.03 5.71
N ARG A 400 22.21 -1.65 4.57
CA ARG A 400 21.14 -2.39 3.89
C ARG A 400 21.61 -3.76 3.39
N GLY A 401 22.91 -3.93 3.21
CA GLY A 401 23.54 -5.15 2.70
C GLY A 401 23.40 -5.35 1.19
N ARG A 402 22.73 -4.43 0.48
CA ARG A 402 22.48 -4.49 -0.97
C ARG A 402 22.29 -3.09 -1.56
N PRO A 403 22.67 -2.87 -2.84
CA PRO A 403 22.50 -1.59 -3.52
C PRO A 403 21.02 -1.28 -3.77
N GLU A 404 20.64 -0.01 -3.76
CA GLU A 404 19.27 0.39 -4.09
C GLU A 404 18.93 0.00 -5.54
N PRO A 405 17.69 -0.44 -5.82
CA PRO A 405 17.30 -0.84 -7.18
C PRO A 405 17.38 0.36 -8.14
N THR A 406 18.30 0.31 -9.09
CA THR A 406 18.49 1.34 -10.13
C THR A 406 17.74 1.00 -11.42
N GLY A 407 17.46 1.99 -12.26
CA GLY A 407 16.94 1.77 -13.63
C GLY A 407 15.43 1.52 -13.76
N ARG A 408 14.63 1.79 -12.72
CA ARG A 408 13.17 1.88 -12.88
C ARG A 408 12.81 3.18 -13.60
N VAL A 409 11.96 3.08 -14.61
CA VAL A 409 11.38 4.25 -15.27
C VAL A 409 10.06 4.59 -14.57
N ASP A 410 9.97 5.82 -14.06
CA ASP A 410 8.72 6.40 -13.56
C ASP A 410 8.09 7.28 -14.65
N PHE A 411 6.87 7.73 -14.40
CA PHE A 411 6.10 8.55 -15.32
C PHE A 411 5.74 9.86 -14.64
N SER A 412 5.73 10.93 -15.42
CA SER A 412 5.10 12.19 -15.04
C SER A 412 3.88 12.40 -15.93
N VAL A 413 2.70 12.48 -15.32
CA VAL A 413 1.45 12.82 -16.02
C VAL A 413 1.08 14.26 -15.68
N GLN A 414 1.10 15.13 -16.68
CA GLN A 414 0.68 16.53 -16.57
C GLN A 414 -0.60 16.73 -17.38
N VAL A 415 -1.39 17.76 -17.03
CA VAL A 415 -2.63 18.09 -17.74
C VAL A 415 -2.61 19.57 -18.07
N GLN A 416 -2.76 19.88 -19.36
CA GLN A 416 -2.93 21.24 -19.87
C GLN A 416 -4.43 21.51 -20.00
N TRP A 417 -4.96 22.38 -19.14
CA TRP A 417 -6.38 22.72 -19.11
C TRP A 417 -6.78 23.62 -20.28
N ASP A 418 -8.03 23.53 -20.74
CA ASP A 418 -8.52 24.37 -21.84
C ASP A 418 -8.52 25.86 -21.47
N GLU A 419 -7.65 26.62 -22.14
CA GLU A 419 -7.47 28.06 -21.92
C GLU A 419 -8.67 28.91 -22.38
N LYS A 420 -9.62 28.34 -23.13
CA LYS A 420 -10.86 29.02 -23.55
C LYS A 420 -11.87 29.15 -22.42
N LEU A 421 -11.69 28.39 -21.34
CA LEU A 421 -12.54 28.41 -20.16
C LEU A 421 -11.80 29.02 -18.98
N GLU A 422 -12.55 29.52 -18.00
CA GLU A 422 -11.96 29.81 -16.69
C GLU A 422 -11.38 28.51 -16.11
N SER A 423 -10.17 28.59 -15.53
CA SER A 423 -9.43 27.40 -15.07
C SER A 423 -10.24 26.52 -14.10
N ALA A 424 -11.03 27.13 -13.21
CA ALA A 424 -11.90 26.40 -12.29
C ALA A 424 -13.00 25.61 -13.02
N THR A 425 -13.60 26.20 -14.06
CA THR A 425 -14.61 25.56 -14.90
C THR A 425 -14.00 24.44 -15.75
N ALA A 426 -12.83 24.67 -16.37
CA ALA A 426 -12.13 23.64 -17.14
C ALA A 426 -11.83 22.40 -16.28
N LYS A 427 -11.33 22.61 -15.05
CA LYS A 427 -11.12 21.55 -14.06
C LYS A 427 -12.43 20.86 -13.70
N GLN A 428 -13.46 21.60 -13.31
CA GLN A 428 -14.75 21.02 -12.92
C GLN A 428 -15.35 20.14 -14.02
N LEU A 429 -15.21 20.55 -15.28
CA LEU A 429 -15.70 19.81 -16.45
C LEU A 429 -14.73 18.69 -16.90
N GLY A 430 -13.50 18.64 -16.40
CA GLY A 430 -12.47 17.68 -16.84
C GLY A 430 -11.92 17.96 -18.24
N GLN A 431 -11.98 19.22 -18.70
CA GLN A 431 -11.53 19.63 -20.03
C GLN A 431 -10.03 19.97 -20.02
N GLY A 432 -9.20 18.96 -20.19
CA GLY A 432 -7.75 19.11 -20.30
C GLY A 432 -7.13 18.06 -21.21
N GLN A 433 -5.92 18.36 -21.67
CA GLN A 433 -5.09 17.48 -22.49
C GLN A 433 -3.96 16.90 -21.63
N PRO A 434 -3.91 15.58 -21.42
CA PRO A 434 -2.82 14.95 -20.69
C PRO A 434 -1.54 14.92 -21.52
N GLU A 435 -0.40 15.01 -20.85
CA GLU A 435 0.93 14.78 -21.40
C GLU A 435 1.67 13.81 -20.48
N ILE A 436 2.20 12.71 -21.05
CA ILE A 436 2.92 11.69 -20.30
C ILE A 436 4.38 11.70 -20.71
N ARG A 437 5.28 11.88 -19.74
CA ARG A 437 6.73 11.86 -19.94
C ARG A 437 7.39 10.76 -19.11
N LEU A 438 8.38 10.08 -19.69
CA LEU A 438 9.23 9.13 -18.98
C LEU A 438 10.21 9.91 -18.09
N ARG A 439 10.28 9.55 -16.81
CA ARG A 439 11.26 10.06 -15.85
C ARG A 439 12.16 8.89 -15.43
N PRO A 440 13.42 8.83 -15.89
CA PRO A 440 14.35 7.85 -15.34
C PRO A 440 14.51 8.11 -13.84
N ARG A 441 14.29 7.10 -12.99
CA ARG A 441 14.62 7.22 -11.56
C ARG A 441 16.12 7.35 -11.39
N ASP A 442 16.48 7.97 -10.26
CA ASP A 442 17.87 8.05 -9.78
C ASP A 442 18.75 8.96 -10.64
N ASN A 443 18.17 10.04 -11.16
CA ASN A 443 18.95 11.13 -11.71
C ASN A 443 19.71 11.87 -10.59
N GLU A 444 20.67 12.72 -10.96
CA GLU A 444 21.55 13.41 -10.02
C GLU A 444 20.78 14.27 -9.00
N ILE A 445 19.70 14.91 -9.42
CA ILE A 445 18.84 15.77 -8.57
C ILE A 445 18.10 14.92 -7.54
N ASP A 446 17.44 13.84 -7.99
CA ASP A 446 16.66 12.93 -7.15
C ASP A 446 17.56 12.32 -6.07
N ARG A 447 18.77 11.88 -6.43
CA ARG A 447 19.77 11.38 -5.48
C ARG A 447 20.22 12.46 -4.50
N LEU A 448 20.56 13.66 -4.98
CA LEU A 448 21.00 14.74 -4.11
C LEU A 448 19.93 15.09 -3.07
N VAL A 449 18.71 15.38 -3.51
CA VAL A 449 17.62 15.80 -2.61
C VAL A 449 17.24 14.67 -1.65
N SER A 450 17.06 13.44 -2.16
CA SER A 450 16.65 12.32 -1.32
C SER A 450 17.63 12.04 -0.18
N GLU A 451 18.94 12.02 -0.43
CA GLU A 451 19.92 11.73 0.62
C GLU A 451 19.95 12.80 1.72
N TRP A 452 19.81 14.08 1.38
CA TRP A 452 19.76 15.14 2.38
C TRP A 452 18.46 15.12 3.20
N MET A 453 17.33 14.79 2.57
CA MET A 453 16.07 14.56 3.28
C MET A 453 16.16 13.33 4.19
N ILE A 454 16.82 12.26 3.73
CA ILE A 454 17.04 11.06 4.54
C ILE A 454 17.90 11.37 5.75
N ALA A 455 19.04 12.04 5.55
CA ALA A 455 19.93 12.46 6.63
C ALA A 455 19.19 13.31 7.68
N THR A 456 18.29 14.20 7.23
CA THR A 456 17.49 15.06 8.12
C THR A 456 16.48 14.27 8.94
N ASN A 457 15.71 13.41 8.29
CA ASN A 457 14.73 12.54 8.95
C ASN A 457 15.39 11.56 9.94
N VAL A 458 16.60 11.10 9.67
CA VAL A 458 17.40 10.28 10.60
C VAL A 458 17.85 11.12 11.79
N ALA A 459 18.47 12.29 11.56
CA ALA A 459 19.03 13.12 12.62
C ALA A 459 17.97 13.66 13.58
N TRP A 460 16.80 14.08 13.07
CA TRP A 460 15.70 14.50 13.93
C TRP A 460 14.97 13.32 14.57
N GLY A 461 14.90 12.16 13.91
CA GLY A 461 14.45 10.93 14.54
C GLY A 461 15.31 10.52 15.74
N GLU A 462 16.64 10.69 15.63
CA GLU A 462 17.60 10.48 16.71
C GLU A 462 17.43 11.53 17.82
N THR A 463 17.24 12.81 17.46
CA THR A 463 16.98 13.90 18.43
C THR A 463 15.76 13.59 19.30
N LEU A 464 14.65 13.13 18.68
CA LEU A 464 13.44 12.73 19.41
C LEU A 464 13.68 11.52 20.31
N ALA A 465 14.40 10.52 19.82
CA ALA A 465 14.71 9.31 20.58
C ALA A 465 15.55 9.63 21.83
N LEU A 466 16.59 10.47 21.69
CA LEU A 466 17.45 10.92 22.79
C LEU A 466 16.69 11.78 23.80
N ALA A 467 15.72 12.58 23.34
CA ALA A 467 14.85 13.38 24.22
C ALA A 467 13.74 12.54 24.88
N HIS A 468 13.64 11.24 24.58
CA HIS A 468 12.53 10.37 24.99
C HIS A 468 11.15 10.91 24.63
N LEU A 469 11.06 11.62 23.50
CA LEU A 469 9.81 12.14 22.96
C LEU A 469 9.28 11.23 21.86
N PRO A 470 7.97 11.01 21.80
CA PRO A 470 7.38 10.25 20.71
C PRO A 470 7.46 11.05 19.40
N GLY A 471 7.51 10.35 18.28
CA GLY A 471 7.46 10.92 16.94
C GLY A 471 6.84 9.93 15.97
N ILE A 472 6.48 10.37 14.77
CA ILE A 472 6.01 9.47 13.71
C ILE A 472 7.20 8.93 12.95
N TYR A 473 7.55 7.69 13.27
CA TYR A 473 8.61 6.93 12.60
C TYR A 473 8.01 6.01 11.54
N ARG A 474 8.66 5.94 10.38
CA ARG A 474 8.38 4.96 9.36
C ARG A 474 9.39 3.83 9.50
N CYS A 475 8.91 2.67 9.92
CA CYS A 475 9.75 1.50 10.19
C CYS A 475 9.47 0.42 9.16
N GLN A 476 10.50 -0.36 8.84
CA GLN A 476 10.38 -1.47 7.91
C GLN A 476 11.09 -2.71 8.46
N SER A 477 10.31 -3.78 8.63
CA SER A 477 10.78 -5.11 9.02
C SER A 477 10.13 -6.16 8.14
N MET A 478 10.90 -7.18 7.73
CA MET A 478 10.43 -8.29 6.87
C MET A 478 9.72 -7.79 5.59
N GLY A 479 10.23 -6.70 5.00
CA GLY A 479 9.70 -6.08 3.79
C GLY A 479 8.46 -5.20 3.97
N ARG A 480 7.79 -5.24 5.13
CA ARG A 480 6.57 -4.46 5.40
C ARG A 480 6.91 -3.12 6.05
N VAL A 481 6.38 -2.04 5.49
CA VAL A 481 6.50 -0.67 6.02
C VAL A 481 5.31 -0.38 6.91
N ARG A 482 5.52 0.22 8.08
CA ARG A 482 4.48 0.69 8.99
C ARG A 482 4.89 2.00 9.63
N MET A 483 3.91 2.80 10.05
CA MET A 483 4.19 3.93 10.92
C MET A 483 4.01 3.53 12.38
N GLN A 484 4.82 4.12 13.25
CA GLN A 484 4.76 3.89 14.69
C GLN A 484 5.25 5.12 15.45
N THR A 485 4.87 5.23 16.71
CA THR A 485 5.18 6.40 17.56
C THR A 485 6.56 6.34 18.22
N GLY A 486 7.22 5.18 18.13
CA GLY A 486 8.53 4.91 18.73
C GLY A 486 9.60 4.63 17.67
N PRO A 487 10.87 4.89 17.99
CA PRO A 487 11.98 4.64 17.09
C PRO A 487 12.06 3.15 16.68
N GLY A 488 12.28 2.89 15.39
CA GLY A 488 12.61 1.54 14.89
C GLY A 488 13.26 1.54 13.50
N PRO A 489 13.93 0.43 13.11
CA PRO A 489 14.71 0.35 11.88
C PRO A 489 13.87 0.43 10.62
N HIS A 490 14.45 1.00 9.57
CA HIS A 490 13.92 0.92 8.21
C HIS A 490 14.90 0.13 7.34
N GLN A 491 14.79 -1.20 7.37
CA GLN A 491 15.74 -2.11 6.72
C GLN A 491 15.96 -1.81 5.24
N GLY A 492 14.91 -1.48 4.49
CA GLY A 492 15.03 -1.18 3.05
C GLY A 492 15.66 0.16 2.72
N MET A 493 15.87 1.05 3.71
CA MET A 493 16.64 2.30 3.56
C MET A 493 18.00 2.24 4.25
N GLY A 494 18.32 1.15 4.97
CA GLY A 494 19.60 0.99 5.66
C GLY A 494 19.81 1.97 6.83
N VAL A 495 18.75 2.33 7.55
CA VAL A 495 18.82 3.28 8.68
C VAL A 495 18.18 2.70 9.94
N SER A 496 18.73 3.07 11.11
CA SER A 496 18.27 2.58 12.43
C SER A 496 16.95 3.20 12.87
N HIS A 497 16.68 4.43 12.47
CA HIS A 497 15.44 5.17 12.76
C HIS A 497 15.16 6.14 11.61
N TYR A 498 13.88 6.39 11.30
CA TYR A 498 13.50 7.28 10.21
C TYR A 498 12.19 8.01 10.53
N ALA A 499 12.28 9.27 10.97
CA ALA A 499 11.12 10.10 11.34
C ALA A 499 10.81 11.13 10.26
N TRP A 500 9.63 11.05 9.63
CA TRP A 500 9.23 11.99 8.58
C TRP A 500 9.09 13.42 9.12
N SER A 501 9.95 14.32 8.67
CA SER A 501 10.05 15.67 9.26
C SER A 501 10.41 16.75 8.23
N THR A 502 10.55 16.40 6.96
CA THR A 502 11.05 17.29 5.90
C THR A 502 9.96 17.90 5.02
N SER A 503 8.67 17.65 5.30
CA SER A 503 7.57 18.24 4.51
C SER A 503 6.35 18.70 5.33
N PRO A 504 6.53 19.60 6.31
CA PRO A 504 5.47 20.03 7.23
C PRO A 504 4.35 20.87 6.60
N LEU A 505 4.53 21.43 5.39
CA LEU A 505 3.46 22.17 4.68
C LEU A 505 2.44 21.25 4.03
N ARG A 506 2.81 20.00 3.76
CA ARG A 506 2.02 19.03 2.98
C ARG A 506 1.81 17.68 3.65
N ARG A 507 2.41 17.42 4.81
CA ARG A 507 2.17 16.21 5.62
C ARG A 507 2.02 16.57 7.09
N PHE A 508 0.90 16.15 7.69
CA PHE A 508 0.60 16.41 9.09
C PHE A 508 1.54 15.64 10.02
N SER A 509 1.98 14.45 9.63
CA SER A 509 3.00 13.69 10.36
C SER A 509 4.32 14.47 10.52
N ASP A 510 4.76 15.15 9.46
CA ASP A 510 5.95 16.03 9.50
C ASP A 510 5.71 17.27 10.38
N LEU A 511 4.50 17.85 10.36
CA LEU A 511 4.15 18.96 11.26
C LEU A 511 4.12 18.52 12.73
N MET A 512 3.59 17.34 13.04
CA MET A 512 3.62 16.75 14.38
C MET A 512 5.05 16.51 14.87
N ASN A 513 5.90 15.93 14.02
CA ASN A 513 7.31 15.73 14.32
C ASN A 513 8.03 17.06 14.50
N GLN A 514 7.73 18.08 13.70
CA GLN A 514 8.29 19.42 13.88
C GLN A 514 7.95 19.99 15.26
N TRP A 515 6.71 19.86 15.75
CA TRP A 515 6.36 20.27 17.11
C TRP A 515 7.15 19.53 18.20
N GLN A 516 7.40 18.24 18.01
CA GLN A 516 8.18 17.44 18.94
C GLN A 516 9.67 17.79 18.92
N VAL A 517 10.24 18.05 17.74
CA VAL A 517 11.64 18.50 17.61
C VAL A 517 11.82 19.87 18.25
N LEU A 518 10.88 20.80 18.02
CA LEU A 518 10.86 22.10 18.70
C LEU A 518 10.80 21.96 20.22
N ALA A 519 10.09 20.94 20.74
CA ALA A 519 10.05 20.65 22.17
C ALA A 519 11.36 20.03 22.68
N ALA A 520 11.97 19.11 21.93
CA ALA A 520 13.28 18.53 22.24
C ALA A 520 14.37 19.61 22.36
N LEU A 521 14.26 20.66 21.55
CA LEU A 521 15.15 21.82 21.57
C LEU A 521 14.81 22.86 22.66
N GLY A 522 13.78 22.61 23.47
CA GLY A 522 13.39 23.49 24.59
C GLY A 522 12.60 24.75 24.19
N HIS A 523 12.17 24.88 22.95
CA HIS A 523 11.43 26.06 22.48
C HIS A 523 9.95 26.03 22.85
N ARG A 524 9.41 24.85 23.13
CA ARG A 524 8.02 24.67 23.54
C ARG A 524 7.87 23.45 24.44
N ARG A 525 6.67 23.30 25.02
CA ARG A 525 6.29 22.03 25.67
C ARG A 525 6.02 20.96 24.61
N PRO A 526 6.31 19.68 24.88
CA PRO A 526 5.94 18.59 23.99
C PRO A 526 4.45 18.61 23.68
N ALA A 527 4.10 18.52 22.40
CA ALA A 527 2.70 18.48 21.96
C ALA A 527 2.02 17.18 22.40
N TYR A 528 2.77 16.08 22.36
CA TYR A 528 2.33 14.73 22.72
C TYR A 528 3.30 14.09 23.71
N LYS A 529 2.78 13.21 24.57
CA LYS A 529 3.57 12.43 25.54
C LYS A 529 3.80 10.99 25.06
N PRO A 530 4.76 10.25 25.64
CA PRO A 530 4.82 8.81 25.42
C PRO A 530 3.49 8.14 25.78
N ASN A 531 3.00 7.24 24.90
CA ASN A 531 1.71 6.57 25.01
C ASN A 531 0.47 7.49 25.03
N ASP A 532 0.56 8.66 24.39
CA ASP A 532 -0.56 9.59 24.28
C ASP A 532 -1.66 9.06 23.37
N THR A 533 -2.89 9.00 23.89
CA THR A 533 -4.07 8.54 23.15
C THR A 533 -4.41 9.41 21.95
N GLU A 534 -4.17 10.72 22.04
CA GLU A 534 -4.42 11.64 20.94
C GLU A 534 -3.43 11.43 19.80
N LEU A 535 -2.15 11.18 20.12
CA LEU A 535 -1.14 10.85 19.12
C LEU A 535 -1.47 9.55 18.37
N PHE A 536 -1.94 8.51 19.07
CA PHE A 536 -2.37 7.26 18.42
C PHE A 536 -3.59 7.46 17.52
N ALA A 537 -4.55 8.29 17.95
CA ALA A 537 -5.70 8.64 17.13
C ALA A 537 -5.29 9.43 15.87
N ASP A 538 -4.36 10.37 16.02
CA ASP A 538 -3.81 11.18 14.91
C ASP A 538 -3.05 10.32 13.91
N LEU A 539 -2.23 9.39 14.40
CA LEU A 539 -1.52 8.45 13.54
C LEU A 539 -2.48 7.56 12.76
N ALA A 540 -3.48 6.98 13.42
CA ALA A 540 -4.48 6.13 12.76
C ALA A 540 -5.31 6.90 11.73
N HIS A 541 -5.69 8.15 12.04
CA HIS A 541 -6.38 9.04 11.11
C HIS A 541 -5.50 9.38 9.90
N PHE A 542 -4.22 9.71 10.14
CA PHE A 542 -3.26 10.01 9.09
C PHE A 542 -3.08 8.82 8.15
N GLU A 543 -2.82 7.61 8.67
CA GLU A 543 -2.68 6.40 7.84
C GLU A 543 -3.93 6.13 6.99
N ALA A 544 -5.13 6.23 7.61
CA ALA A 544 -6.39 6.00 6.90
C ALA A 544 -6.66 7.03 5.79
N CYS A 545 -6.33 8.31 6.01
CA CYS A 545 -6.48 9.34 4.97
C CYS A 545 -5.43 9.19 3.88
N TYR A 546 -4.17 8.95 4.25
CA TYR A 546 -3.06 8.81 3.32
C TYR A 546 -3.26 7.63 2.35
N ASP A 547 -3.78 6.49 2.83
CA ASP A 547 -4.12 5.35 1.99
C ASP A 547 -5.23 5.68 0.97
N ARG A 548 -6.33 6.31 1.41
CA ARG A 548 -7.43 6.74 0.52
C ARG A 548 -6.98 7.76 -0.52
N TYR A 549 -6.09 8.67 -0.13
CA TYR A 549 -5.48 9.61 -1.07
C TYR A 549 -4.64 8.88 -2.10
N GLY A 550 -3.81 7.92 -1.67
CA GLY A 550 -3.06 7.06 -2.59
C GLY A 550 -3.97 6.34 -3.60
N GLU A 551 -5.09 5.77 -3.16
CA GLU A 551 -6.08 5.14 -4.04
C GLU A 551 -6.64 6.11 -5.07
N PHE A 552 -7.06 7.30 -4.65
CA PHE A 552 -7.59 8.33 -5.55
C PHE A 552 -6.54 8.87 -6.52
N GLN A 553 -5.32 9.13 -6.06
CA GLN A 553 -4.21 9.58 -6.91
C GLN A 553 -3.89 8.55 -8.00
N ASN A 554 -3.80 7.26 -7.63
CA ASN A 554 -3.61 6.18 -8.58
C ASN A 554 -4.78 6.09 -9.57
N GLN A 555 -6.03 6.26 -9.10
CA GLN A 555 -7.21 6.28 -9.97
C GLN A 555 -7.13 7.43 -10.99
N MET A 556 -6.71 8.62 -10.57
CA MET A 556 -6.58 9.79 -11.46
C MET A 556 -5.42 9.65 -12.45
N GLU A 557 -4.29 9.10 -12.04
CA GLU A 557 -3.20 8.75 -12.95
C GLU A 557 -3.65 7.76 -14.03
N ARG A 558 -4.41 6.73 -13.63
CA ARG A 558 -5.03 5.78 -14.56
C ARG A 558 -6.01 6.48 -15.50
N TYR A 559 -6.96 7.25 -14.98
CA TYR A 559 -7.94 7.99 -15.77
C TYR A 559 -7.26 8.83 -16.87
N TRP A 560 -6.27 9.65 -16.50
CA TRP A 560 -5.59 10.53 -17.45
C TRP A 560 -4.75 9.75 -18.47
N SER A 561 -4.20 8.60 -18.08
CA SER A 561 -3.50 7.71 -19.01
C SER A 561 -4.44 7.06 -20.04
N LEU A 562 -5.66 6.69 -19.63
CA LEU A 562 -6.68 6.19 -20.56
C LEU A 562 -7.18 7.30 -21.50
N ARG A 563 -7.35 8.53 -20.98
CA ARG A 563 -7.66 9.70 -21.81
C ARG A 563 -6.57 9.99 -22.83
N TRP A 564 -5.30 9.93 -22.41
CA TRP A 564 -4.15 10.12 -23.29
C TRP A 564 -4.16 9.10 -24.43
N LEU A 565 -4.35 7.81 -24.11
CA LEU A 565 -4.46 6.74 -25.10
C LEU A 565 -5.57 7.01 -26.12
N GLY A 566 -6.76 7.41 -25.68
CA GLY A 566 -7.86 7.75 -26.60
C GLY A 566 -7.54 8.94 -27.51
N MET A 567 -6.94 10.00 -26.95
CA MET A 567 -6.58 11.20 -27.71
C MET A 567 -5.49 10.95 -28.75
N GLU A 568 -4.49 10.11 -28.47
CA GLU A 568 -3.50 9.69 -29.47
C GLU A 568 -4.16 9.04 -30.70
N GLN A 569 -5.31 8.39 -30.50
CA GLN A 569 -6.09 7.74 -31.56
C GLN A 569 -7.10 8.68 -32.24
N GLY A 570 -7.10 9.97 -31.88
CA GLY A 570 -8.07 10.95 -32.39
C GLY A 570 -9.48 10.77 -31.85
N LEU A 571 -9.67 10.04 -30.75
CA LEU A 571 -10.97 9.83 -30.13
C LEU A 571 -11.35 11.00 -29.23
N ALA A 572 -12.57 11.51 -29.41
CA ALA A 572 -13.12 12.58 -28.59
C ALA A 572 -13.82 12.06 -27.31
N THR A 573 -14.22 10.78 -27.29
CA THR A 573 -14.90 10.17 -26.13
C THR A 573 -13.90 9.70 -25.08
N GLU A 574 -14.33 9.73 -23.82
CA GLU A 574 -13.49 9.33 -22.68
C GLU A 574 -13.37 7.81 -22.54
N SER A 575 -14.48 7.11 -22.81
CA SER A 575 -14.54 5.65 -22.89
C SER A 575 -14.74 5.24 -24.34
N TRP A 576 -14.08 4.16 -24.75
CA TRP A 576 -14.13 3.69 -26.13
C TRP A 576 -13.80 2.19 -26.23
N ALA A 577 -14.33 1.55 -27.28
CA ALA A 577 -13.99 0.19 -27.68
C ALA A 577 -13.36 0.17 -29.07
N ALA A 578 -12.63 -0.89 -29.44
CA ALA A 578 -11.92 -1.00 -30.71
C ALA A 578 -12.84 -0.79 -31.92
N ALA A 579 -14.08 -1.25 -31.85
CA ALA A 579 -15.09 -1.05 -32.91
C ALA A 579 -15.48 0.42 -33.15
N GLN A 580 -15.17 1.32 -32.20
CA GLN A 580 -15.41 2.75 -32.28
C GLN A 580 -14.19 3.54 -32.78
N ARG A 581 -13.04 2.86 -32.98
CA ARG A 581 -11.85 3.46 -33.60
C ARG A 581 -12.12 3.70 -35.10
N PRO A 582 -11.51 4.71 -35.72
CA PRO A 582 -11.63 4.93 -37.16
C PRO A 582 -11.29 3.64 -37.93
N VAL A 583 -12.10 3.27 -38.93
CA VAL A 583 -12.01 1.97 -39.65
C VAL A 583 -10.64 1.73 -40.32
N ALA A 584 -9.80 2.77 -40.47
CA ALA A 584 -8.44 2.70 -41.00
C ALA A 584 -7.32 2.70 -39.93
N ALA A 585 -7.64 2.64 -38.63
CA ALA A 585 -6.64 2.69 -37.56
C ALA A 585 -5.95 1.33 -37.38
N GLU A 586 -4.62 1.32 -37.33
CA GLU A 586 -3.82 0.13 -37.02
C GLU A 586 -4.13 -0.38 -35.60
N PRO A 587 -3.96 -1.68 -35.29
CA PRO A 587 -4.06 -2.21 -33.94
C PRO A 587 -3.21 -1.40 -32.96
N LEU A 588 -3.76 -1.07 -31.79
CA LEU A 588 -3.02 -0.31 -30.77
C LEU A 588 -2.20 -1.29 -29.95
N ILE A 589 -0.91 -1.35 -30.22
CA ILE A 589 0.01 -2.32 -29.63
C ILE A 589 0.81 -1.67 -28.51
N GLU A 590 0.82 -2.31 -27.34
CA GLU A 590 1.67 -1.91 -26.22
C GLU A 590 2.58 -3.06 -25.81
N ASP A 591 3.82 -2.70 -25.50
CA ASP A 591 4.75 -3.58 -24.83
C ASP A 591 4.64 -3.42 -23.32
N GLY A 592 4.94 -4.50 -22.61
CA GLY A 592 4.91 -4.51 -21.16
C GLY A 592 5.76 -5.61 -20.58
N ARG A 593 5.83 -5.61 -19.25
CA ARG A 593 6.52 -6.62 -18.47
C ARG A 593 5.55 -7.28 -17.52
N LEU A 594 5.52 -8.61 -17.55
CA LEU A 594 4.67 -9.40 -16.68
C LEU A 594 5.16 -9.34 -15.23
N GLY A 595 4.25 -9.16 -14.30
CA GLY A 595 4.42 -9.34 -12.86
C GLY A 595 3.77 -10.63 -12.40
N ARG A 596 3.37 -10.69 -11.13
CA ARG A 596 2.71 -11.87 -10.57
C ARG A 596 1.26 -11.98 -11.07
N GLU A 597 0.77 -13.20 -11.17
CA GLU A 597 -0.63 -13.54 -11.47
C GLU A 597 -1.22 -12.90 -12.74
N GLY A 598 -0.39 -12.70 -13.77
CA GLY A 598 -0.82 -12.18 -15.07
C GLY A 598 -1.00 -10.66 -15.11
N LEU A 599 -0.53 -9.93 -14.09
CA LEU A 599 -0.49 -8.46 -14.10
C LEU A 599 0.61 -8.00 -15.05
N VAL A 600 0.31 -7.14 -16.02
CA VAL A 600 1.27 -6.56 -16.95
C VAL A 600 1.43 -5.09 -16.61
N ARG A 601 2.68 -4.63 -16.48
CA ARG A 601 3.01 -3.20 -16.43
C ARG A 601 3.40 -2.74 -17.83
N LEU A 602 2.73 -1.72 -18.36
CA LEU A 602 3.05 -1.19 -19.69
C LEU A 602 4.39 -0.44 -19.67
N ALA A 603 5.10 -0.47 -20.80
CA ALA A 603 6.41 0.15 -20.93
C ALA A 603 6.34 1.67 -21.12
N ARG A 604 5.32 2.16 -21.85
CA ARG A 604 5.17 3.58 -22.22
C ARG A 604 4.20 4.36 -21.33
N LEU A 605 3.48 3.68 -20.44
CA LEU A 605 2.40 4.27 -19.66
C LEU A 605 2.43 3.82 -18.19
N PRO A 606 1.99 4.68 -17.25
CA PRO A 606 1.80 4.30 -15.85
C PRO A 606 0.53 3.45 -15.66
N LEU A 607 0.32 2.48 -16.54
CA LEU A 607 -0.82 1.58 -16.50
C LEU A 607 -0.38 0.16 -16.22
N THR A 608 -1.15 -0.48 -15.36
CA THR A 608 -1.13 -1.94 -15.19
C THR A 608 -2.47 -2.51 -15.64
N CYS A 609 -2.43 -3.61 -16.36
CA CYS A 609 -3.60 -4.36 -16.81
C CYS A 609 -3.41 -5.84 -16.51
N ARG A 610 -4.50 -6.60 -16.41
CA ARG A 610 -4.43 -8.04 -16.17
C ARG A 610 -4.70 -8.79 -17.46
N VAL A 611 -3.86 -9.80 -17.75
CA VAL A 611 -4.05 -10.73 -18.86
C VAL A 611 -4.16 -12.14 -18.27
N PRO A 612 -5.38 -12.62 -17.94
CA PRO A 612 -5.57 -13.89 -17.22
C PRO A 612 -4.95 -15.10 -17.91
N SER A 613 -4.89 -15.10 -19.25
CA SER A 613 -4.24 -16.16 -20.02
C SER A 613 -2.74 -16.28 -19.76
N TRP A 614 -2.10 -15.25 -19.19
CA TRP A 614 -0.68 -15.23 -18.86
C TRP A 614 -0.39 -15.41 -17.36
N SER A 615 -1.40 -15.71 -16.53
CA SER A 615 -1.18 -15.89 -15.09
C SER A 615 -0.23 -17.06 -14.73
N HIS A 616 -0.01 -17.98 -15.66
CA HIS A 616 0.93 -19.10 -15.53
C HIS A 616 2.35 -18.76 -15.98
N LEU A 617 2.56 -17.61 -16.64
CA LEU A 617 3.86 -17.22 -17.16
C LEU A 617 4.74 -16.57 -16.06
N PRO A 618 6.07 -16.73 -16.15
CA PRO A 618 7.00 -16.21 -15.17
C PRO A 618 6.98 -14.68 -15.06
N ALA A 619 7.16 -14.13 -13.85
CA ALA A 619 7.35 -12.70 -13.67
C ALA A 619 8.62 -12.23 -14.40
N GLY A 620 8.58 -11.03 -14.96
CA GLY A 620 9.65 -10.46 -15.76
C GLY A 620 9.58 -10.78 -17.26
N THR A 621 8.65 -11.65 -17.70
CA THR A 621 8.39 -11.96 -19.12
C THR A 621 8.06 -10.69 -19.90
N GLU A 622 8.70 -10.51 -21.05
CA GLU A 622 8.37 -9.43 -21.97
C GLU A 622 7.14 -9.83 -22.78
N VAL A 623 6.17 -8.92 -22.85
CA VAL A 623 4.88 -9.21 -23.48
C VAL A 623 4.50 -8.07 -24.40
N THR A 624 3.81 -8.43 -25.47
CA THR A 624 3.17 -7.49 -26.39
C THR A 624 1.68 -7.78 -26.39
N LEU A 625 0.88 -6.74 -26.16
CA LEU A 625 -0.57 -6.82 -26.10
C LEU A 625 -1.21 -5.78 -27.01
N GLU A 626 -2.46 -6.03 -27.36
CA GLU A 626 -3.31 -5.09 -28.06
C GLU A 626 -4.29 -4.45 -27.08
N VAL A 627 -4.39 -3.13 -27.10
CA VAL A 627 -5.44 -2.40 -26.40
C VAL A 627 -6.69 -2.40 -27.26
N ILE A 628 -7.74 -3.05 -26.77
CA ILE A 628 -9.02 -3.22 -27.47
C ILE A 628 -10.11 -2.31 -26.93
N GLY A 629 -9.89 -1.62 -25.82
CA GLY A 629 -10.83 -0.67 -25.25
C GLY A 629 -10.30 -0.03 -23.99
N ALA A 630 -10.94 1.06 -23.59
CA ALA A 630 -10.69 1.74 -22.33
C ALA A 630 -12.00 2.30 -21.80
N ASP A 631 -12.24 2.13 -20.50
CA ASP A 631 -13.37 2.74 -19.83
C ASP A 631 -12.89 3.72 -18.75
N ALA A 632 -13.08 5.01 -19.01
CA ALA A 632 -12.71 6.08 -18.08
C ALA A 632 -13.60 6.10 -16.82
N LEU A 633 -14.83 5.57 -16.87
CA LEU A 633 -15.75 5.53 -15.72
C LEU A 633 -15.32 4.48 -14.69
N SER A 634 -14.85 3.31 -15.12
CA SER A 634 -14.28 2.29 -14.23
C SER A 634 -12.75 2.40 -14.08
N CYS A 635 -12.09 3.20 -14.90
CA CYS A 635 -10.62 3.28 -15.01
C CYS A 635 -9.98 1.94 -15.40
N GLU A 636 -10.66 1.18 -16.26
CA GLU A 636 -10.22 -0.12 -16.77
C GLU A 636 -9.68 -0.03 -18.19
N LEU A 637 -8.64 -0.83 -18.45
CA LEU A 637 -8.05 -1.01 -19.77
C LEU A 637 -8.38 -2.41 -20.25
N GLU A 638 -9.07 -2.50 -21.39
CA GLU A 638 -9.38 -3.78 -22.02
C GLU A 638 -8.25 -4.14 -22.99
N VAL A 639 -7.67 -5.33 -22.79
CA VAL A 639 -6.50 -5.78 -23.52
C VAL A 639 -6.66 -7.20 -24.03
N ARG A 640 -5.98 -7.50 -25.13
CA ARG A 640 -5.80 -8.84 -25.67
C ARG A 640 -4.31 -9.15 -25.75
N GLY A 641 -3.87 -10.21 -25.09
CA GLY A 641 -2.49 -10.67 -25.20
C GLY A 641 -2.18 -11.16 -26.62
N LEU A 642 -1.06 -10.73 -27.21
CA LEU A 642 -0.64 -11.15 -28.55
C LEU A 642 0.56 -12.09 -28.51
N GLN A 643 1.65 -11.62 -27.89
CA GLN A 643 2.89 -12.37 -27.77
C GLN A 643 3.41 -12.27 -26.35
N ALA A 644 3.97 -13.38 -25.88
CA ALA A 644 4.79 -13.40 -24.69
C ALA A 644 6.12 -14.01 -25.08
N GLN A 645 7.19 -13.25 -24.92
CA GLN A 645 8.55 -13.69 -25.14
C GLN A 645 9.20 -13.82 -23.76
N THR A 646 9.39 -15.06 -23.32
CA THR A 646 10.31 -15.34 -22.22
C THR A 646 11.67 -14.82 -22.67
N PRO A 647 12.42 -14.06 -21.84
CA PRO A 647 13.70 -13.50 -22.25
C PRO A 647 14.59 -14.60 -22.85
N ASP A 648 14.99 -14.45 -24.11
CA ASP A 648 15.67 -15.50 -24.90
C ASP A 648 17.02 -15.94 -24.30
N THR A 649 17.59 -15.16 -23.39
CA THR A 649 18.83 -15.50 -22.70
C THR A 649 18.59 -15.55 -21.19
N PRO A 650 18.62 -16.75 -20.57
CA PRO A 650 18.53 -16.83 -19.12
C PRO A 650 19.71 -16.10 -18.48
N LEU A 651 19.47 -15.46 -17.34
CA LEU A 651 20.51 -14.80 -16.54
C LEU A 651 21.61 -15.82 -16.24
N GLN A 652 22.81 -15.59 -16.79
CA GLN A 652 23.93 -16.52 -16.66
C GLN A 652 24.63 -16.29 -15.33
N LEU A 653 24.59 -17.31 -14.47
CA LEU A 653 25.22 -17.34 -13.16
C LEU A 653 26.11 -18.59 -13.06
N ALA A 654 27.12 -18.54 -12.21
CA ALA A 654 27.96 -19.71 -11.96
C ALA A 654 28.58 -19.75 -10.57
N VAL A 655 28.99 -20.94 -10.14
CA VAL A 655 29.91 -21.14 -9.02
C VAL A 655 31.27 -21.63 -9.53
N LEU A 656 32.33 -20.99 -9.08
CA LEU A 656 33.72 -21.35 -9.41
C LEU A 656 34.41 -21.95 -8.18
N GLY A 657 35.18 -23.00 -8.39
CA GLY A 657 36.00 -23.67 -7.36
C GLY A 657 36.77 -24.83 -7.96
N SER A 658 37.61 -25.49 -7.17
CA SER A 658 38.27 -26.74 -7.60
C SER A 658 38.66 -27.58 -6.38
N PRO A 659 38.11 -28.81 -6.21
CA PRO A 659 37.09 -29.44 -7.04
C PRO A 659 35.68 -28.86 -6.82
N ILE A 660 34.89 -28.65 -7.89
CA ILE A 660 33.54 -28.03 -7.79
C ILE A 660 32.35 -29.01 -7.79
N ALA A 661 32.57 -30.27 -8.17
CA ALA A 661 31.49 -31.23 -8.47
C ALA A 661 30.51 -31.48 -7.32
N HIS A 662 30.93 -31.28 -6.06
CA HIS A 662 30.09 -31.50 -4.87
C HIS A 662 29.24 -30.28 -4.47
N SER A 663 29.32 -29.16 -5.19
CA SER A 663 28.59 -27.94 -4.85
C SER A 663 27.08 -28.14 -4.99
N ARG A 664 26.32 -27.86 -3.93
CA ARG A 664 24.85 -27.86 -3.95
C ARG A 664 24.24 -26.58 -4.53
N SER A 665 25.07 -25.55 -4.77
CA SER A 665 24.64 -24.23 -5.24
C SER A 665 23.81 -24.26 -6.54
N PRO A 666 24.15 -25.08 -7.57
CA PRO A 666 23.32 -25.16 -8.78
C PRO A 666 21.88 -25.60 -8.50
N ALA A 667 21.68 -26.59 -7.63
CA ALA A 667 20.34 -27.04 -7.28
C ALA A 667 19.58 -26.03 -6.39
N ILE A 668 20.29 -25.34 -5.47
CA ILE A 668 19.72 -24.27 -4.65
C ILE A 668 19.22 -23.11 -5.53
N HIS A 669 20.07 -22.59 -6.42
CA HIS A 669 19.70 -21.47 -7.28
C HIS A 669 18.66 -21.84 -8.35
N ALA A 670 18.66 -23.09 -8.84
CA ALA A 670 17.59 -23.59 -9.70
C ALA A 670 16.24 -23.60 -8.97
N ALA A 671 16.20 -24.01 -7.70
CA ALA A 671 14.98 -23.98 -6.90
C ALA A 671 14.49 -22.54 -6.65
N PHE A 672 15.38 -21.60 -6.35
CA PHE A 672 15.02 -20.17 -6.24
C PHE A 672 14.49 -19.59 -7.55
N ALA A 673 15.13 -19.91 -8.67
CA ALA A 673 14.68 -19.47 -9.99
C ALA A 673 13.30 -20.04 -10.34
N GLN A 674 13.05 -21.30 -10.00
CA GLN A 674 11.74 -21.93 -10.18
C GLN A 674 10.67 -21.29 -9.30
N GLU A 675 10.98 -21.04 -8.03
CA GLU A 675 10.06 -20.39 -7.08
C GLU A 675 9.63 -18.99 -7.56
N LEU A 676 10.60 -18.21 -8.04
CA LEU A 676 10.38 -16.83 -8.45
C LEU A 676 9.94 -16.70 -9.91
N GLY A 677 9.91 -17.81 -10.66
CA GLY A 677 9.65 -17.80 -12.10
C GLY A 677 10.67 -16.94 -12.85
N LEU A 678 11.96 -17.10 -12.57
CA LEU A 678 13.02 -16.37 -13.27
C LEU A 678 13.76 -17.29 -14.24
N ALA A 679 14.01 -16.82 -15.46
CA ALA A 679 14.88 -17.51 -16.40
C ALA A 679 16.34 -17.35 -15.97
N VAL A 680 16.86 -18.28 -15.19
CA VAL A 680 18.24 -18.29 -14.67
C VAL A 680 18.94 -19.58 -15.10
N SER A 681 20.15 -19.45 -15.62
CA SER A 681 21.06 -20.58 -15.82
C SER A 681 22.15 -20.51 -14.78
N TYR A 682 22.29 -21.53 -13.95
CA TYR A 682 23.31 -21.59 -12.91
C TYR A 682 24.22 -22.80 -13.13
N THR A 683 25.50 -22.57 -13.38
CA THR A 683 26.46 -23.63 -13.71
C THR A 683 27.59 -23.76 -12.68
N ALA A 684 28.14 -24.96 -12.54
CA ALA A 684 29.35 -25.20 -11.75
C ALA A 684 30.55 -25.29 -12.69
N ILE A 685 31.55 -24.43 -12.49
CA ILE A 685 32.72 -24.32 -13.38
C ILE A 685 33.98 -24.65 -12.59
N ASP A 686 34.60 -25.79 -12.91
CA ASP A 686 35.86 -26.17 -12.29
C ASP A 686 36.95 -25.19 -12.72
N THR A 687 37.52 -24.48 -11.74
CA THR A 687 38.47 -23.39 -11.98
C THR A 687 39.63 -23.54 -11.01
N PRO A 688 40.78 -24.06 -11.48
CA PRO A 688 42.02 -24.02 -10.71
C PRO A 688 42.48 -22.59 -10.47
N SER A 689 43.13 -22.34 -9.32
CA SER A 689 43.71 -21.05 -8.93
C SER A 689 44.52 -20.36 -10.03
N SER A 690 45.32 -21.14 -10.79
CA SER A 690 46.17 -20.63 -11.88
C SER A 690 45.37 -20.05 -13.06
N GLU A 691 44.12 -20.44 -13.24
CA GLU A 691 43.26 -20.00 -14.35
C GLU A 691 42.26 -18.92 -13.94
N LEU A 692 42.17 -18.59 -12.64
CA LEU A 692 41.12 -17.75 -12.06
C LEU A 692 40.96 -16.41 -12.79
N ARG A 693 42.06 -15.66 -12.99
CA ARG A 693 42.02 -14.33 -13.62
C ARG A 693 41.47 -14.39 -15.06
N ALA A 694 41.99 -15.32 -15.86
CA ALA A 694 41.55 -15.51 -17.23
C ALA A 694 40.08 -15.95 -17.30
N ARG A 695 39.66 -16.82 -16.38
CA ARG A 695 38.27 -17.29 -16.27
C ARG A 695 37.30 -16.15 -15.95
N LEU A 696 37.62 -15.31 -14.97
CA LEU A 696 36.79 -14.17 -14.58
C LEU A 696 36.65 -13.13 -15.70
N GLN A 697 37.71 -12.89 -16.48
CA GLN A 697 37.66 -12.02 -17.66
C GLN A 697 36.77 -12.61 -18.75
N ALA A 698 36.93 -13.91 -19.05
CA ALA A 698 36.11 -14.59 -20.05
C ALA A 698 34.61 -14.57 -19.67
N LEU A 699 34.27 -14.91 -18.43
CA LEU A 699 32.87 -14.91 -17.97
C LEU A 699 32.24 -13.51 -17.99
N HIS A 700 33.01 -12.46 -17.65
CA HIS A 700 32.52 -11.07 -17.76
C HIS A 700 32.20 -10.70 -19.21
N SER A 701 33.09 -11.06 -20.15
CA SER A 701 32.92 -10.81 -21.59
C SER A 701 31.75 -11.60 -22.21
N GLN A 702 31.44 -12.78 -21.65
CA GLN A 702 30.29 -13.61 -22.04
C GLN A 702 28.97 -13.13 -21.44
N GLY A 703 28.98 -12.09 -20.60
CA GLY A 703 27.77 -11.50 -20.03
C GLY A 703 27.23 -12.22 -18.79
N TYR A 704 28.04 -13.01 -18.08
CA TYR A 704 27.63 -13.58 -16.79
C TYR A 704 27.27 -12.48 -15.79
N ALA A 705 26.06 -12.51 -15.25
CA ALA A 705 25.57 -11.46 -14.36
C ALA A 705 26.16 -11.53 -12.96
N GLY A 706 26.58 -12.72 -12.52
CA GLY A 706 27.01 -12.96 -11.16
C GLY A 706 27.70 -14.30 -10.99
N LEU A 707 28.66 -14.34 -10.07
CA LEU A 707 29.47 -15.53 -9.79
C LEU A 707 29.57 -15.78 -8.29
N ASN A 708 29.38 -17.02 -7.84
CA ASN A 708 29.85 -17.45 -6.52
C ASN A 708 31.25 -18.06 -6.60
N LEU A 709 32.00 -17.91 -5.51
CA LEU A 709 33.34 -18.45 -5.35
C LEU A 709 33.34 -19.37 -4.14
N THR A 710 33.80 -20.59 -4.33
CA THR A 710 33.99 -21.56 -3.25
C THR A 710 35.47 -21.93 -3.09
N VAL A 711 35.76 -22.80 -2.12
CA VAL A 711 37.13 -23.25 -1.82
C VAL A 711 37.82 -23.76 -3.10
N PRO A 712 39.10 -23.39 -3.35
CA PRO A 712 39.98 -22.54 -2.53
C PRO A 712 39.99 -21.04 -2.91
N LEU A 713 39.13 -20.57 -3.81
CA LEU A 713 39.33 -19.33 -4.57
C LEU A 713 39.03 -18.02 -3.80
N LYS A 714 38.35 -18.08 -2.65
CA LYS A 714 37.82 -16.87 -1.98
C LYS A 714 38.89 -15.82 -1.62
N GLU A 715 40.06 -16.26 -1.18
CA GLU A 715 41.18 -15.38 -0.81
C GLU A 715 41.94 -14.87 -2.04
N GLU A 716 42.05 -15.69 -3.09
CA GLU A 716 42.70 -15.33 -4.34
C GLU A 716 41.91 -14.27 -5.11
N VAL A 717 40.58 -14.39 -5.14
CA VAL A 717 39.70 -13.38 -5.74
C VAL A 717 39.80 -12.06 -4.96
N TYR A 718 39.99 -12.09 -3.64
CA TYR A 718 40.24 -10.88 -2.84
C TYR A 718 41.56 -10.20 -3.21
N ALA A 719 42.65 -10.95 -3.33
CA ALA A 719 43.92 -10.40 -3.79
C ALA A 719 43.83 -9.81 -5.21
N LEU A 720 43.07 -10.46 -6.10
CA LEU A 720 42.81 -9.96 -7.44
C LEU A 720 41.99 -8.67 -7.42
N ALA A 721 40.90 -8.61 -6.64
CA ALA A 721 40.05 -7.43 -6.50
C ALA A 721 40.85 -6.20 -6.03
N LEU A 722 41.79 -6.38 -5.10
CA LEU A 722 42.72 -5.32 -4.66
C LEU A 722 43.63 -4.85 -5.79
N THR A 723 44.16 -5.78 -6.59
CA THR A 723 45.08 -5.47 -7.70
C THR A 723 44.37 -4.77 -8.86
N GLU A 724 43.13 -5.16 -9.14
CA GLU A 724 42.31 -4.62 -10.24
C GLU A 724 41.47 -3.41 -9.82
N GLY A 725 41.47 -3.02 -8.54
CA GLY A 725 40.71 -1.88 -8.03
C GLY A 725 39.19 -2.07 -8.07
N TRP A 726 38.70 -3.30 -7.87
CA TRP A 726 37.26 -3.59 -7.87
C TRP A 726 36.55 -2.97 -6.66
N PRO A 727 35.34 -2.41 -6.82
CA PRO A 727 34.51 -2.02 -5.69
C PRO A 727 34.19 -3.24 -4.82
N MET A 728 34.35 -3.11 -3.49
CA MET A 728 34.12 -4.20 -2.53
C MET A 728 33.21 -3.75 -1.39
N SER A 729 32.33 -4.64 -0.93
CA SER A 729 31.57 -4.40 0.30
C SER A 729 32.47 -4.38 1.54
N GLU A 730 32.06 -3.66 2.59
CA GLU A 730 32.82 -3.61 3.86
C GLU A 730 33.06 -5.01 4.42
N ARG A 731 32.03 -5.86 4.40
CA ARG A 731 32.14 -7.27 4.84
C ARG A 731 33.15 -8.06 4.04
N ALA A 732 33.25 -7.88 2.71
CA ALA A 732 34.27 -8.53 1.91
C ALA A 732 35.69 -8.04 2.26
N GLN A 733 35.86 -6.72 2.47
CA GLN A 733 37.13 -6.13 2.88
C GLN A 733 37.60 -6.65 4.25
N LYS A 734 36.71 -6.65 5.25
CA LYS A 734 37.02 -7.13 6.60
C LYS A 734 37.24 -8.64 6.64
N ALA A 735 36.50 -9.40 5.84
CA ALA A 735 36.69 -10.85 5.71
C ALA A 735 38.01 -11.22 5.02
N GLN A 736 38.55 -10.32 4.18
CA GLN A 736 39.66 -10.59 3.26
C GLN A 736 39.38 -11.81 2.37
N ALA A 737 38.11 -11.99 2.02
CA ALA A 737 37.61 -13.13 1.27
C ALA A 737 36.34 -12.74 0.52
N ILE A 738 36.25 -13.14 -0.75
CA ILE A 738 35.11 -12.87 -1.63
C ILE A 738 34.45 -14.20 -1.99
N ASN A 739 33.15 -14.34 -1.73
CA ASN A 739 32.36 -15.51 -2.15
C ASN A 739 31.31 -15.16 -3.23
N THR A 740 31.13 -13.88 -3.55
CA THR A 740 30.12 -13.40 -4.50
C THR A 740 30.68 -12.23 -5.33
N LEU A 741 30.55 -12.31 -6.65
CA LEU A 741 30.82 -11.23 -7.59
C LEU A 741 29.54 -10.84 -8.31
N ILE A 742 29.38 -9.55 -8.57
CA ILE A 742 28.27 -8.96 -9.32
C ILE A 742 28.86 -8.24 -10.54
N ARG A 743 28.31 -8.48 -11.73
CA ARG A 743 28.78 -7.81 -12.94
C ARG A 743 28.37 -6.34 -12.92
N ASP A 744 29.33 -5.49 -13.28
CA ASP A 744 29.13 -4.06 -13.54
C ASP A 744 29.54 -3.75 -14.99
N SER A 745 29.21 -2.56 -15.50
CA SER A 745 29.50 -2.12 -16.86
C SER A 745 31.00 -2.12 -17.19
N SER A 746 31.85 -1.94 -16.18
CA SER A 746 33.32 -1.85 -16.33
C SER A 746 34.10 -3.02 -15.73
N GLY A 747 33.45 -3.94 -14.99
CA GLY A 747 34.16 -5.03 -14.33
C GLY A 747 33.29 -5.81 -13.33
N TRP A 748 33.91 -6.23 -12.22
CA TRP A 748 33.22 -6.94 -11.13
C TRP A 748 33.13 -6.06 -9.89
N ARG A 749 31.99 -6.10 -9.21
CA ARG A 749 31.84 -5.67 -7.82
C ARG A 749 31.88 -6.90 -6.93
N ALA A 750 32.59 -6.83 -5.80
CA ALA A 750 32.80 -8.00 -4.96
C ALA A 750 32.17 -7.92 -3.58
N ASP A 751 31.78 -9.09 -3.09
CA ASP A 751 31.01 -9.24 -1.88
C ASP A 751 31.31 -10.55 -1.12
N ASN A 752 30.92 -10.58 0.15
CA ASN A 752 30.93 -11.77 0.99
C ASN A 752 29.56 -11.98 1.65
N THR A 753 28.83 -13.00 1.24
CA THR A 753 27.48 -13.34 1.75
C THR A 753 27.50 -14.41 2.84
N ASP A 754 28.65 -15.03 3.15
CA ASP A 754 28.75 -16.14 4.12
C ASP A 754 28.19 -15.71 5.50
N GLY A 755 28.65 -14.56 6.01
CA GLY A 755 28.25 -14.09 7.34
C GLY A 755 26.81 -13.62 7.44
N LEU A 756 26.25 -13.05 6.37
CA LEU A 756 24.82 -12.73 6.32
C LEU A 756 23.98 -14.02 6.34
N GLY A 757 24.43 -15.06 5.63
CA GLY A 757 23.80 -16.37 5.65
C GLY A 757 23.78 -16.99 7.05
N LEU A 758 24.91 -16.96 7.77
CA LEU A 758 24.99 -17.48 9.13
C LEU A 758 24.08 -16.71 10.09
N VAL A 759 24.12 -15.38 10.05
CA VAL A 759 23.28 -14.54 10.93
C VAL A 759 21.80 -14.82 10.68
N ARG A 760 21.34 -14.84 9.42
CA ARG A 760 19.94 -15.12 9.09
C ARG A 760 19.49 -16.49 9.62
N ASP A 761 20.33 -17.50 9.46
CA ASP A 761 20.04 -18.84 9.94
C ASP A 761 19.94 -18.91 11.48
N LEU A 762 20.87 -18.25 12.19
CA LEU A 762 20.84 -18.14 13.65
C LEU A 762 19.60 -17.40 14.16
N LEU A 763 19.29 -16.22 13.60
CA LEU A 763 18.13 -15.42 14.01
C LEU A 763 16.81 -16.18 13.79
N ARG A 764 16.69 -16.89 12.66
CA ARG A 764 15.52 -17.73 12.34
C ARG A 764 15.34 -18.83 13.38
N HIS A 765 16.41 -19.52 13.74
CA HIS A 765 16.36 -20.64 14.70
C HIS A 765 16.17 -20.19 16.14
N LEU A 766 16.75 -19.05 16.52
CA LEU A 766 16.59 -18.45 17.86
C LEU A 766 15.26 -17.71 18.03
N GLN A 767 14.57 -17.39 16.92
CA GLN A 767 13.34 -16.59 16.89
C GLN A 767 13.52 -15.21 17.53
N VAL A 768 14.65 -14.56 17.24
CA VAL A 768 15.01 -13.24 17.75
C VAL A 768 15.29 -12.27 16.60
N GLU A 769 15.09 -10.98 16.84
CA GLU A 769 15.32 -9.94 15.83
C GLU A 769 16.81 -9.61 15.64
N ASN A 770 17.61 -9.80 16.68
CA ASN A 770 19.05 -9.57 16.71
C ASN A 770 19.72 -10.51 17.75
N LEU A 771 21.04 -10.48 17.85
CA LEU A 771 21.86 -11.30 18.77
C LEU A 771 22.20 -10.57 20.08
N ALA A 772 21.50 -9.49 20.44
CA ALA A 772 21.71 -8.83 21.73
C ALA A 772 21.41 -9.80 22.90
N GLY A 773 22.23 -9.77 23.95
CA GLY A 773 22.13 -10.72 25.06
C GLY A 773 22.78 -12.08 24.79
N HIS A 774 23.28 -12.34 23.58
CA HIS A 774 23.97 -13.58 23.23
C HIS A 774 25.49 -13.42 23.31
N ARG A 775 26.14 -14.49 23.77
CA ARG A 775 27.60 -14.68 23.84
C ARG A 775 28.00 -15.88 22.99
N MET A 776 29.01 -15.74 22.14
CA MET A 776 29.41 -16.77 21.19
C MET A 776 30.86 -17.23 21.38
N LEU A 777 31.07 -18.56 21.33
CA LEU A 777 32.36 -19.17 21.07
C LEU A 777 32.45 -19.60 19.60
N LEU A 778 33.42 -19.04 18.87
CA LEU A 778 33.75 -19.37 17.49
C LEU A 778 35.06 -20.18 17.43
N ILE A 779 34.97 -21.45 17.05
CA ILE A 779 36.11 -22.36 16.95
C ILE A 779 36.66 -22.30 15.53
N GLY A 780 37.80 -21.65 15.35
CA GLY A 780 38.49 -21.45 14.07
C GLY A 780 38.74 -19.97 13.77
N ALA A 781 39.85 -19.69 13.10
CA ALA A 781 40.20 -18.33 12.62
C ALA A 781 40.57 -18.32 11.12
N GLY A 782 39.99 -19.23 10.34
CA GLY A 782 40.19 -19.34 8.88
C GLY A 782 39.27 -18.42 8.07
N GLY A 783 39.26 -18.56 6.73
CA GLY A 783 38.43 -17.74 5.83
C GLY A 783 36.94 -17.72 6.17
N ALA A 784 36.35 -18.87 6.52
CA ALA A 784 34.96 -18.95 6.95
C ALA A 784 34.71 -18.17 8.26
N ALA A 785 35.57 -18.34 9.26
CA ALA A 785 35.48 -17.59 10.52
C ALA A 785 35.60 -16.08 10.29
N ARG A 786 36.59 -15.63 9.50
CA ARG A 786 36.78 -14.21 9.15
C ARG A 786 35.53 -13.61 8.47
N GLY A 787 34.90 -14.37 7.58
CA GLY A 787 33.70 -13.96 6.84
C GLY A 787 32.47 -13.69 7.71
N VAL A 788 32.40 -14.29 8.90
CA VAL A 788 31.22 -14.18 9.77
C VAL A 788 31.37 -13.20 10.93
N VAL A 789 32.60 -12.82 11.30
CA VAL A 789 32.82 -11.94 12.47
C VAL A 789 32.07 -10.61 12.33
N LEU A 790 32.25 -9.87 11.22
CA LEU A 790 31.60 -8.55 11.07
C LEU A 790 30.07 -8.64 11.13
N PRO A 791 29.40 -9.51 10.35
CA PRO A 791 27.94 -9.64 10.44
C PRO A 791 27.43 -10.06 11.82
N LEU A 792 28.15 -10.91 12.55
CA LEU A 792 27.79 -11.30 13.92
C LEU A 792 27.85 -10.10 14.89
N LEU A 793 28.87 -9.25 14.78
CA LEU A 793 29.00 -8.04 15.59
C LEU A 793 27.91 -7.01 15.22
N GLN A 794 27.63 -6.84 13.92
CA GLN A 794 26.55 -5.98 13.42
C GLN A 794 25.16 -6.46 13.87
N ALA A 795 24.99 -7.77 14.04
CA ALA A 795 23.76 -8.35 14.59
C ALA A 795 23.61 -8.12 16.11
N GLY A 796 24.52 -7.43 16.78
CA GLY A 796 24.34 -7.01 18.17
C GLY A 796 24.92 -7.93 19.24
N LEU A 797 25.69 -8.96 18.86
CA LEU A 797 26.31 -9.93 19.78
C LEU A 797 27.09 -9.25 20.93
N ASP A 798 26.91 -9.69 22.18
CA ASP A 798 27.50 -9.06 23.38
C ASP A 798 28.95 -9.49 23.62
N GLN A 799 29.29 -10.73 23.26
CA GLN A 799 30.64 -11.29 23.43
C GLN A 799 30.96 -12.26 22.31
N LEU A 800 32.17 -12.17 21.76
CA LEU A 800 32.71 -13.12 20.80
C LEU A 800 34.08 -13.63 21.25
N VAL A 801 34.18 -14.94 21.44
CA VAL A 801 35.41 -15.64 21.81
C VAL A 801 35.87 -16.44 20.61
N ILE A 802 37.06 -16.18 20.10
CA ILE A 802 37.63 -16.88 18.94
C ILE A 802 38.74 -17.81 19.44
N ALA A 803 38.57 -19.11 19.23
CA ALA A 803 39.55 -20.12 19.61
C ALA A 803 40.15 -20.77 18.37
N ASN A 804 41.48 -20.88 18.29
CA ASN A 804 42.13 -21.45 17.10
C ASN A 804 43.39 -22.24 17.45
N ARG A 805 43.72 -23.26 16.62
CA ARG A 805 44.96 -24.06 16.78
C ARG A 805 46.23 -23.21 16.69
N SER A 806 46.20 -22.13 15.92
CA SER A 806 47.24 -21.10 15.91
C SER A 806 46.70 -19.88 16.67
N PRO A 807 47.07 -19.68 17.94
CA PRO A 807 46.54 -18.59 18.77
C PRO A 807 46.80 -17.22 18.15
N GLU A 808 47.91 -17.05 17.44
CA GLU A 808 48.30 -15.80 16.78
C GLU A 808 47.27 -15.37 15.73
N LYS A 809 46.63 -16.33 15.04
CA LYS A 809 45.56 -16.04 14.07
C LYS A 809 44.28 -15.57 14.74
N ALA A 810 43.93 -16.13 15.90
CA ALA A 810 42.78 -15.66 16.68
C ALA A 810 43.03 -14.25 17.23
N HIS A 811 44.23 -13.99 17.75
CA HIS A 811 44.62 -12.64 18.21
C HIS A 811 44.61 -11.62 17.07
N ALA A 812 45.18 -11.95 15.91
CA ALA A 812 45.16 -11.05 14.75
C ALA A 812 43.73 -10.70 14.29
N LEU A 813 42.81 -11.67 14.38
CA LEU A 813 41.40 -11.45 14.04
C LEU A 813 40.71 -10.54 15.06
N VAL A 814 40.88 -10.83 16.36
CA VAL A 814 40.39 -9.97 17.45
C VAL A 814 40.96 -8.56 17.36
N ASP A 815 42.27 -8.41 17.13
CA ASP A 815 42.93 -7.11 16.97
C ASP A 815 42.40 -6.32 15.78
N THR A 816 42.12 -6.99 14.65
CA THR A 816 41.57 -6.34 13.46
C THR A 816 40.22 -5.69 13.77
N PHE A 817 39.35 -6.39 14.50
CA PHE A 817 38.04 -5.88 14.88
C PHE A 817 38.07 -4.95 16.10
N THR A 818 39.01 -5.15 17.04
CA THR A 818 39.21 -4.27 18.20
C THR A 818 39.83 -2.93 17.79
N LYS A 819 40.82 -2.92 16.89
CA LYS A 819 41.38 -1.69 16.31
C LYS A 819 40.36 -0.99 15.42
N ALA A 820 39.60 -1.72 14.60
CA ALA A 820 38.49 -1.10 13.86
C ALA A 820 37.46 -0.42 14.81
N TYR A 821 37.29 -0.95 16.02
CA TYR A 821 36.51 -0.33 17.10
C TYR A 821 37.19 0.88 17.78
N LEU A 822 38.53 0.88 17.90
CA LEU A 822 39.30 1.88 18.66
C LEU A 822 39.96 2.98 17.80
N THR A 823 40.10 2.81 16.48
CA THR A 823 40.81 3.77 15.61
C THR A 823 39.91 4.88 15.07
N ALA A 824 39.06 5.45 15.92
CA ALA A 824 38.63 6.83 15.75
C ALA A 824 38.56 7.52 17.12
N GLY A 825 39.29 8.64 17.22
CA GLY A 825 39.38 9.46 18.43
C GLY A 825 40.70 9.33 19.18
N ASN A 826 41.57 10.32 18.99
CA ASN A 826 42.57 10.67 19.99
C ASN A 826 41.87 11.15 21.26
N GLY A 827 41.73 10.25 22.24
CA GLY A 827 41.62 10.59 23.66
C GLY A 827 40.49 11.52 24.09
N GLU A 828 39.23 11.04 24.01
CA GLU A 828 38.14 11.27 24.98
C GLU A 828 36.94 10.44 24.47
N ALA A 829 36.25 9.75 25.38
CA ALA A 829 35.29 8.65 25.16
C ALA A 829 34.66 8.58 23.74
N ALA A 830 35.33 7.85 22.86
CA ALA A 830 34.88 7.63 21.49
C ALA A 830 33.68 6.67 21.48
N GLN A 831 32.47 7.20 21.33
CA GLN A 831 31.34 6.41 20.84
C GLN A 831 31.54 6.21 19.32
N LEU A 832 32.14 5.09 18.92
CA LEU A 832 32.02 4.60 17.57
C LEU A 832 31.06 3.43 17.50
N ASN A 833 29.96 3.76 16.86
CA ASN A 833 28.92 2.88 16.41
C ASN A 833 29.46 2.14 15.17
N ILE A 834 29.55 0.81 15.19
CA ILE A 834 29.57 0.07 13.92
C ILE A 834 28.29 0.48 13.19
N ALA A 835 28.40 0.86 11.92
CA ALA A 835 27.24 1.14 11.07
C ALA A 835 26.22 -0.01 11.22
N GLY A 836 25.11 0.27 11.91
CA GLY A 836 24.07 -0.72 12.24
C GLY A 836 23.79 -0.99 13.72
N ARG A 837 24.60 -0.53 14.69
CA ARG A 837 24.28 -0.63 16.13
C ARG A 837 23.51 0.59 16.64
N ALA A 838 22.71 0.40 17.70
CA ALA A 838 22.12 1.51 18.44
C ALA A 838 23.22 2.21 19.26
N VAL A 839 23.13 3.54 19.40
CA VAL A 839 24.13 4.39 20.09
C VAL A 839 24.35 3.97 21.56
N ASP A 840 23.41 3.21 22.13
CA ASP A 840 23.43 2.74 23.52
C ASP A 840 23.84 1.25 23.70
N ALA A 841 24.24 0.55 22.63
CA ALA A 841 24.59 -0.87 22.72
C ALA A 841 25.99 -1.08 23.34
N PRO A 842 26.15 -1.91 24.39
CA PRO A 842 27.45 -2.13 25.04
C PRO A 842 28.46 -2.74 24.06
N VAL A 843 29.67 -2.16 23.98
CA VAL A 843 30.77 -2.63 23.11
C VAL A 843 30.99 -4.14 23.31
N PRO A 844 31.05 -4.94 22.23
CA PRO A 844 31.16 -6.38 22.36
C PRO A 844 32.53 -6.74 22.93
N VAL A 845 32.55 -7.68 23.88
CA VAL A 845 33.82 -8.16 24.44
C VAL A 845 34.42 -9.20 23.48
N LEU A 846 35.63 -8.95 22.99
CA LEU A 846 36.33 -9.84 22.07
C LEU A 846 37.48 -10.57 22.79
N HIS A 847 37.50 -11.90 22.72
CA HIS A 847 38.58 -12.72 23.30
C HIS A 847 39.21 -13.61 22.24
N ALA A 848 40.53 -13.81 22.33
CA ALA A 848 41.26 -14.79 21.53
C ALA A 848 41.86 -15.86 22.45
N LEU A 849 41.66 -17.13 22.10
CA LEU A 849 42.14 -18.28 22.87
C LEU A 849 42.87 -19.29 21.97
N SER A 850 43.75 -20.09 22.57
CA SER A 850 44.26 -21.30 21.93
C SER A 850 43.18 -22.38 21.93
N LEU A 851 43.26 -23.33 21.00
CA LEU A 851 42.31 -24.44 20.96
C LEU A 851 42.44 -25.34 22.21
N GLU A 852 43.64 -25.48 22.76
CA GLU A 852 43.93 -26.28 23.96
C GLU A 852 43.29 -25.69 25.21
N ALA A 853 43.08 -24.37 25.25
CA ALA A 853 42.40 -23.71 26.37
C ALA A 853 40.95 -24.19 26.52
N LEU A 854 40.32 -24.66 25.43
CA LEU A 854 38.94 -25.16 25.45
C LEU A 854 38.81 -26.51 26.18
N ALA A 855 39.92 -27.20 26.50
CA ALA A 855 39.90 -28.46 27.24
C ALA A 855 39.73 -28.26 28.77
N GLN A 856 39.69 -27.01 29.24
CA GLN A 856 39.53 -26.65 30.65
C GLN A 856 38.40 -25.61 30.82
N PRO A 857 37.86 -25.41 32.04
CA PRO A 857 36.93 -24.32 32.31
C PRO A 857 37.56 -22.96 31.96
N LEU A 858 36.85 -22.14 31.17
CA LEU A 858 37.31 -20.81 30.81
C LEU A 858 36.92 -19.78 31.87
N ALA A 859 37.79 -18.82 32.15
CA ALA A 859 37.53 -17.68 33.05
C ALA A 859 36.79 -16.53 32.33
N ILE A 860 35.73 -16.88 31.60
CA ILE A 860 34.82 -15.96 30.89
C ILE A 860 33.39 -16.41 31.14
N ASP A 861 32.43 -15.53 30.85
CA ASP A 861 31.03 -15.90 30.90
C ASP A 861 30.75 -17.08 29.93
N PRO A 862 29.98 -18.10 30.35
CA PRO A 862 29.69 -19.25 29.50
C PRO A 862 28.99 -18.83 28.20
N PRO A 863 29.38 -19.39 27.04
CA PRO A 863 28.77 -19.03 25.78
C PRO A 863 27.32 -19.53 25.72
N THR A 864 26.47 -18.73 25.08
CA THR A 864 25.10 -19.13 24.74
C THR A 864 25.01 -19.77 23.36
N LEU A 865 26.00 -19.52 22.49
CA LEU A 865 26.12 -20.03 21.13
C LEU A 865 27.54 -20.60 20.94
N VAL A 866 27.66 -21.79 20.36
CA VAL A 866 28.97 -22.38 20.01
C VAL A 866 28.99 -22.73 18.54
N VAL A 867 29.90 -22.11 17.78
CA VAL A 867 30.03 -22.29 16.33
C VAL A 867 31.38 -22.90 15.99
N ASN A 868 31.39 -24.06 15.34
CA ASN A 868 32.59 -24.64 14.76
C ASN A 868 32.77 -24.17 13.31
N ALA A 869 33.80 -23.36 13.09
CA ALA A 869 34.24 -22.81 11.80
C ALA A 869 35.57 -23.40 11.34
N SER A 870 36.08 -24.42 12.03
CA SER A 870 37.41 -24.98 11.79
C SER A 870 37.37 -26.12 10.77
N ALA A 871 38.52 -26.41 10.16
CA ALA A 871 38.64 -27.53 9.22
C ALA A 871 38.66 -28.92 9.92
N SER A 872 38.51 -28.99 11.25
CA SER A 872 38.54 -30.26 12.00
C SER A 872 37.48 -31.24 11.53
N SER A 873 36.29 -30.73 11.20
CA SER A 873 35.15 -31.49 10.69
C SER A 873 35.43 -32.16 9.35
N LEU A 874 36.22 -31.53 8.47
CA LEU A 874 36.68 -32.12 7.21
C LEU A 874 37.79 -33.15 7.39
N GLN A 875 38.61 -33.00 8.44
CA GLN A 875 39.74 -33.87 8.75
C GLN A 875 39.39 -34.99 9.73
N GLN A 876 38.12 -35.06 10.18
CA GLN A 876 37.66 -35.93 11.27
C GLN A 876 38.52 -35.83 12.53
N ALA A 877 39.07 -34.63 12.78
CA ALA A 877 39.92 -34.38 13.94
C ALA A 877 39.04 -34.17 15.18
N VAL A 878 39.31 -34.94 16.24
CA VAL A 878 38.57 -34.87 17.51
C VAL A 878 38.87 -33.56 18.23
N LEU A 879 37.84 -32.75 18.48
CA LEU A 879 37.94 -31.55 19.30
C LEU A 879 37.78 -31.94 20.78
N THR A 880 38.79 -31.62 21.60
CA THR A 880 38.70 -31.81 23.05
C THR A 880 38.10 -30.55 23.68
N LEU A 881 36.81 -30.60 24.01
CA LEU A 881 36.06 -29.47 24.57
C LEU A 881 35.57 -29.80 25.99
N HIS A 882 35.78 -28.90 26.93
CA HIS A 882 35.33 -29.06 28.31
C HIS A 882 33.79 -28.93 28.39
N PRO A 883 33.08 -29.80 29.16
CA PRO A 883 31.62 -29.77 29.23
C PRO A 883 31.02 -28.43 29.67
N SER A 884 31.75 -27.65 30.48
CA SER A 884 31.28 -26.34 30.96
C SER A 884 31.04 -25.32 29.84
N LEU A 885 31.62 -25.54 28.64
CA LEU A 885 31.35 -24.71 27.47
C LEU A 885 29.89 -24.82 27.02
N PHE A 886 29.23 -25.94 27.31
CA PHE A 886 27.87 -26.23 26.86
C PHE A 886 26.79 -25.97 27.91
N GLU A 887 27.16 -25.69 29.17
CA GLU A 887 26.21 -25.54 30.30
C GLU A 887 25.11 -24.50 30.08
N GLN A 888 25.43 -23.38 29.41
CA GLN A 888 24.46 -22.33 29.04
C GLN A 888 24.23 -22.24 27.53
N THR A 889 24.79 -23.17 26.75
CA THR A 889 24.69 -23.14 25.30
C THR A 889 23.28 -23.52 24.87
N ARG A 890 22.60 -22.58 24.21
CA ARG A 890 21.28 -22.77 23.63
C ARG A 890 21.35 -23.42 22.25
N LEU A 891 22.41 -23.12 21.50
CA LEU A 891 22.58 -23.55 20.11
C LEU A 891 24.05 -23.85 19.82
N ALA A 892 24.32 -25.05 19.26
CA ALA A 892 25.61 -25.40 18.69
C ALA A 892 25.49 -25.57 17.17
N LEU A 893 26.41 -25.00 16.40
CA LEU A 893 26.40 -25.03 14.94
C LEU A 893 27.76 -25.44 14.38
N ASP A 894 27.79 -26.37 13.43
CA ASP A 894 28.97 -26.61 12.58
C ASP A 894 28.75 -25.91 11.24
N MET A 895 29.74 -25.14 10.76
CA MET A 895 29.63 -24.47 9.45
C MET A 895 29.78 -25.45 8.28
N MET A 896 30.24 -26.68 8.53
CA MET A 896 30.17 -27.78 7.57
C MET A 896 28.76 -28.40 7.61
N TYR A 897 28.31 -28.95 6.49
CA TYR A 897 27.00 -29.60 6.38
C TYR A 897 27.14 -31.11 6.14
N GLY A 898 26.12 -31.87 6.52
CA GLY A 898 26.09 -33.32 6.36
C GLY A 898 27.12 -34.07 7.25
N PRO A 899 27.66 -35.21 6.81
CA PRO A 899 28.44 -36.11 7.66
C PRO A 899 29.68 -35.49 8.31
N ALA A 900 30.25 -34.44 7.72
CA ALA A 900 31.38 -33.73 8.29
C ALA A 900 31.03 -33.08 9.65
N ALA A 901 29.79 -32.64 9.85
CA ALA A 901 29.34 -31.95 11.07
C ALA A 901 29.03 -32.89 12.24
N GLU A 902 28.73 -34.16 11.96
CA GLU A 902 28.15 -35.10 12.93
C GLU A 902 28.97 -35.26 14.20
N HIS A 903 30.30 -35.25 14.09
CA HIS A 903 31.18 -35.44 15.24
C HIS A 903 31.08 -34.29 16.26
N PHE A 904 31.14 -33.03 15.80
CA PHE A 904 31.02 -31.86 16.67
C PHE A 904 29.60 -31.73 17.22
N LEU A 905 28.57 -31.93 16.38
CA LEU A 905 27.18 -31.84 16.81
C LEU A 905 26.80 -32.94 17.79
N GLY A 906 27.29 -34.17 17.59
CA GLY A 906 27.10 -35.27 18.53
C GLY A 906 27.75 -35.00 19.89
N LEU A 907 28.92 -34.36 19.91
CA LEU A 907 29.55 -33.91 21.15
C LEU A 907 28.70 -32.87 21.89
N ALA A 908 28.18 -31.85 21.19
CA ALA A 908 27.29 -30.86 21.78
C ALA A 908 25.97 -31.46 22.30
N GLN A 909 25.36 -32.39 21.55
CA GLN A 909 24.16 -33.12 21.98
C GLN A 909 24.43 -33.95 23.24
N SER A 910 25.56 -34.66 23.29
CA SER A 910 25.96 -35.45 24.47
C SER A 910 26.21 -34.60 25.71
N ALA A 911 26.57 -33.33 25.52
CA ALA A 911 26.73 -32.33 26.57
C ALA A 911 25.41 -31.62 26.96
N GLY A 912 24.27 -31.99 26.37
CA GLY A 912 22.95 -31.49 26.75
C GLY A 912 22.44 -30.28 25.94
N VAL A 913 23.09 -29.90 24.85
CA VAL A 913 22.61 -28.81 23.98
C VAL A 913 21.35 -29.23 23.24
N GLY A 914 20.24 -28.53 23.48
CA GLY A 914 18.93 -28.87 22.93
C GLY A 914 18.74 -28.58 21.44
N LEU A 915 19.53 -27.67 20.87
CA LEU A 915 19.46 -27.30 19.45
C LEU A 915 20.83 -27.37 18.79
N THR A 916 20.97 -28.29 17.84
CA THR A 916 22.20 -28.45 17.04
C THR A 916 21.92 -28.31 15.56
N LEU A 917 22.71 -27.51 14.86
CA LEU A 917 22.54 -27.16 13.45
C LEU A 917 23.79 -27.48 12.65
N ASP A 918 23.63 -27.90 11.40
CA ASP A 918 24.74 -28.00 10.44
C ASP A 918 24.78 -26.79 9.51
N GLY A 919 25.77 -26.73 8.62
CA GLY A 919 25.99 -25.61 7.73
C GLY A 919 24.99 -25.47 6.57
N LEU A 920 23.98 -26.35 6.46
CA LEU A 920 23.03 -26.31 5.35
C LEU A 920 22.17 -25.04 5.40
N GLY A 921 21.73 -24.64 6.59
CA GLY A 921 20.96 -23.41 6.81
C GLY A 921 21.72 -22.19 6.32
N MET A 922 22.93 -22.01 6.84
CA MET A 922 23.88 -20.99 6.37
C MET A 922 24.09 -21.03 4.85
N LEU A 923 24.25 -22.22 4.23
CA LEU A 923 24.47 -22.37 2.78
C LEU A 923 23.28 -21.88 1.95
N VAL A 924 22.05 -22.20 2.35
CA VAL A 924 20.85 -21.75 1.64
C VAL A 924 20.63 -20.25 1.85
N GLU A 925 20.83 -19.75 3.06
CA GLU A 925 20.65 -18.33 3.38
C GLU A 925 21.68 -17.45 2.66
N GLN A 926 22.96 -17.86 2.59
CA GLN A 926 23.97 -17.11 1.82
C GLN A 926 23.67 -17.11 0.31
N ALA A 927 23.09 -18.20 -0.21
CA ALA A 927 22.71 -18.33 -1.62
C ALA A 927 21.50 -17.44 -1.92
N ALA A 928 20.54 -17.32 -0.99
CA ALA A 928 19.41 -16.41 -1.12
C ALA A 928 19.88 -14.94 -1.19
N VAL A 929 20.85 -14.56 -0.33
CA VAL A 929 21.47 -13.22 -0.39
C VAL A 929 22.16 -12.99 -1.74
N ALA A 930 22.95 -13.96 -2.23
CA ALA A 930 23.61 -13.84 -3.52
C ALA A 930 22.60 -13.73 -4.69
N PHE A 931 21.54 -14.55 -4.67
CA PHE A 931 20.49 -14.53 -5.69
C PHE A 931 19.75 -13.19 -5.73
N GLU A 932 19.45 -12.62 -4.56
CA GLU A 932 18.87 -11.30 -4.40
C GLU A 932 19.78 -10.19 -4.94
N LEU A 933 21.10 -10.29 -4.74
CA LEU A 933 22.08 -9.33 -5.27
C LEU A 933 22.14 -9.33 -6.81
N TRP A 934 21.86 -10.45 -7.48
CA TRP A 934 21.92 -10.56 -8.93
C TRP A 934 20.57 -10.29 -9.63
N THR A 935 19.46 -10.65 -8.99
CA THR A 935 18.13 -10.60 -9.61
C THR A 935 17.29 -9.44 -9.11
N GLY A 936 17.61 -8.88 -7.94
CA GLY A 936 16.78 -7.91 -7.23
C GLY A 936 15.59 -8.53 -6.48
N GLU A 937 15.37 -9.83 -6.58
CA GLU A 937 14.24 -10.57 -5.97
C GLU A 937 14.73 -11.44 -4.80
N SER A 938 14.03 -11.40 -3.66
CA SER A 938 14.36 -12.20 -2.47
C SER A 938 13.60 -13.55 -2.52
N PRO A 939 14.28 -14.71 -2.65
CA PRO A 939 13.62 -16.01 -2.63
C PRO A 939 13.28 -16.48 -1.21
N SER A 940 12.33 -17.41 -1.08
CA SER A 940 12.06 -18.09 0.18
C SER A 940 13.05 -19.23 0.41
N THR A 941 13.65 -19.29 1.60
CA THR A 941 14.65 -20.32 1.93
C THR A 941 14.03 -21.60 2.47
N GLU A 942 12.85 -21.54 3.09
CA GLU A 942 12.20 -22.68 3.75
C GLU A 942 11.85 -23.85 2.81
N PRO A 943 11.31 -23.62 1.58
CA PRO A 943 11.04 -24.71 0.64
C PRO A 943 12.32 -25.46 0.23
N VAL A 944 13.41 -24.71 0.02
CA VAL A 944 14.71 -25.26 -0.38
C VAL A 944 15.35 -26.03 0.77
N LEU A 945 15.29 -25.50 1.99
CA LEU A 945 15.75 -26.21 3.20
C LEU A 945 15.00 -27.53 3.40
N THR A 946 13.68 -27.52 3.21
CA THR A 946 12.84 -28.73 3.32
C THR A 946 13.22 -29.77 2.27
N LEU A 947 13.42 -29.32 1.01
CA LEU A 947 13.84 -30.19 -0.09
C LEU A 947 15.15 -30.92 0.25
N PHE A 948 16.19 -30.19 0.67
CA PHE A 948 17.50 -30.80 0.96
C PHE A 948 17.52 -31.63 2.25
N LYS A 949 16.70 -31.29 3.26
CA LYS A 949 16.52 -32.13 4.46
C LYS A 949 15.83 -33.46 4.14
N SER A 950 14.88 -33.47 3.20
CA SER A 950 14.18 -34.69 2.77
C SER A 950 15.04 -35.64 1.91
N GLN A 951 16.18 -35.16 1.40
CA GLN A 951 17.09 -35.92 0.52
C GLN A 951 18.33 -36.44 1.27
N ALA A 952 18.49 -36.15 2.56
CA ALA A 952 19.55 -36.75 3.36
C ALA A 952 19.26 -38.25 3.55
N PRO A 953 20.21 -39.16 3.28
CA PRO A 953 20.03 -40.57 3.63
C PRO A 953 19.83 -40.67 5.14
N GLN A 954 18.82 -41.46 5.55
CA GLN A 954 18.58 -41.81 6.95
C GLN A 954 19.77 -42.52 7.59
#